data_AF-R7XYP8-F1
#
_entry.id   AF-R7XYP8-F1
#
_cell.length_a   1.000
_cell.length_b   1.000
_cell.length_c   1.000
_cell.angle_alpha   90.00
_cell.angle_beta   90.00
_cell.angle_gamma   90.00
#
_symmetry.space_group_name_H-M   'P 1'
#
loop_
_entity.id
_entity.type
_entity.pdbx_description
1 polymer ?
#
loop_
_entity_poly.entity_id
_entity_poly.type
_entity_poly.pdbx_seq_one_letter_code
_entity_poly.pdbx_strand_id
1 'polypeptide(L)'
;MAGRIREDDISEVREKARIDDVVSGYVTLRKAGGGSLKGLCPFHDEKSPSFHVTPSRGFFHCLAGETRVLTSEGIQEIRDLAGGIHRVLGANAQWVDAPFKSYGVQRLHKITVTRNQQVKELYATDGHRWFIRSGKGLKNSKELLTSDLKAGDTLVTKFPGSKIRRSRPSPFGVAHGFTFGDGTRSGTGAMALLCPPKDAVMLKWFPQCHTSSSGPNLLVHDLPAFFKELPSLTESVSYLYGWLAGYFAADGCVAADGTVILNSAKKENLEFVRDVCTRLGIATYGITTQSRVGFEGRDPSDLHRVHLVSQDLQENFFLIDEHRERFVATTKAYARRGWVVRSVEPTDRVEEVFCAEVPEGHAFTLEDNILTGNCFGCQEGGDVIAFLMKIDGLSFGETVERLADKYGVQLRREDGDGPPERPRGPARGRLIEANKIAQEFYAGQLETADAVAARDFLTQRGFDKDAAATFGLGFAPRDGEALARHLRGRGLTDEESIAAGLVASGRSVYDRFRGRLLWPIRDASGDTIGFGARRIFDDDKIEAKYLNTSETSIYKKSQVLYGIDLARRDMARSSQAVVVEGYTDVMACHLAGVPTAVATCGTAFGDDHARVLRRFLHDHEEFRGEVIFTFDGDSAGQAAALKAFNGDQNFVSQTYVAIEPEGLDPCDLRIQKGDAAVRELVAKRQPLYRFVLTNVASKYDLDRADGRIDALREAAGLVSSIRDKSKVDAFAREIAGMLGVDVDDARSEVRRAAARASRSPADRRTPQAAHGSAEPAAPARPQVPSLRDPRFAIERETLKIVIQHPASVGRVINGVGPDDFSHPTYRGVWEAVAAAGGPAAGVEDQGWSTRVRSSVADPAVSSAISELGVEPVLTPSAPTATYVAMHVYRLQELTTMRRIAELKSRLQRTNPVEHAAAYNKMFGELVALEQYRRNLRDQQVKTQ
;
A
#
# COMPACT_ATOMS: atom_id res chain seq x y z
N MET A 1 -21.91 18.10 41.61
CA MET A 1 -21.67 16.83 40.91
C MET A 1 -22.98 16.04 40.92
N ALA A 2 -23.36 15.43 39.79
CA ALA A 2 -24.10 14.19 39.90
C ALA A 2 -23.19 13.22 40.66
N GLY A 3 -23.58 12.77 41.86
CA GLY A 3 -22.73 11.93 42.69
C GLY A 3 -22.16 10.72 41.93
N ARG A 4 -21.02 10.19 42.38
CA ARG A 4 -20.37 9.04 41.74
C ARG A 4 -21.35 7.88 41.74
N ILE A 5 -21.65 7.30 40.57
CA ILE A 5 -22.50 6.10 40.49
C ILE A 5 -21.79 4.99 41.26
N ARG A 6 -22.53 4.29 42.13
CA ARG A 6 -21.97 3.19 42.92
C ARG A 6 -21.36 2.11 42.03
N GLU A 7 -20.20 1.60 42.42
CA GLU A 7 -19.48 0.56 41.69
C GLU A 7 -20.32 -0.73 41.58
N ASP A 8 -21.15 -1.03 42.58
CA ASP A 8 -22.09 -2.15 42.57
C ASP A 8 -23.14 -2.01 41.46
N ASP A 9 -23.67 -0.82 41.23
CA ASP A 9 -24.68 -0.57 40.19
C ASP A 9 -24.03 -0.61 38.80
N ILE A 10 -22.78 -0.11 38.67
CA ILE A 10 -21.99 -0.25 37.44
C ILE A 10 -21.73 -1.73 37.12
N SER A 11 -21.45 -2.53 38.14
CA SER A 11 -21.23 -3.97 38.00
C SER A 11 -22.51 -4.69 37.61
N GLU A 12 -23.66 -4.35 38.19
CA GLU A 12 -24.97 -4.89 37.81
C GLU A 12 -25.34 -4.51 36.36
N VAL A 13 -25.06 -3.27 35.94
CA VAL A 13 -25.22 -2.86 34.53
C VAL A 13 -24.35 -3.71 33.61
N ARG A 14 -23.09 -3.97 33.96
CA ARG A 14 -22.19 -4.83 33.16
C ARG A 14 -22.68 -6.28 33.10
N GLU A 15 -23.24 -6.81 34.18
CA GLU A 15 -23.76 -8.17 34.24
C GLU A 15 -25.02 -8.35 33.39
N LYS A 16 -25.96 -7.39 33.45
CA LYS A 16 -27.22 -7.45 32.68
C LYS A 16 -27.04 -7.06 31.21
N ALA A 17 -26.11 -6.15 30.90
CA ALA A 17 -25.84 -5.72 29.53
C ALA A 17 -24.89 -6.69 28.81
N ARG A 18 -25.42 -7.86 28.43
CA ARG A 18 -24.70 -8.83 27.62
C ARG A 18 -24.12 -8.19 26.35
N ILE A 19 -22.82 -8.35 26.14
CA ILE A 19 -22.08 -7.69 25.05
C ILE A 19 -22.59 -8.12 23.67
N ASP A 20 -23.02 -9.37 23.51
CA ASP A 20 -23.62 -9.86 22.27
C ASP A 20 -24.98 -9.23 21.99
N ASP A 21 -25.82 -9.07 23.01
CA ASP A 21 -27.15 -8.45 22.86
C ASP A 21 -27.03 -6.96 22.52
N VAL A 22 -26.06 -6.26 23.12
CA VAL A 22 -25.80 -4.85 22.82
C VAL A 22 -25.20 -4.68 21.42
N VAL A 23 -24.13 -5.41 21.09
CA VAL A 23 -23.47 -5.29 19.77
C VAL A 23 -24.42 -5.70 18.64
N SER A 24 -25.24 -6.74 18.82
CA SER A 24 -26.17 -7.20 17.78
C SER A 24 -27.17 -6.13 17.34
N GLY A 25 -27.39 -5.10 18.15
CA GLY A 25 -28.19 -3.92 17.79
C GLY A 25 -27.51 -2.94 16.83
N TYR A 26 -26.18 -3.04 16.68
CA TYR A 26 -25.36 -2.15 15.85
C TYR A 26 -24.70 -2.88 14.67
N VAL A 27 -24.37 -4.16 14.85
CA VAL A 27 -23.61 -4.96 13.88
C VAL A 27 -24.27 -6.32 13.73
N THR A 28 -24.44 -6.80 12.49
CA THR A 28 -24.89 -8.18 12.27
C THR A 28 -23.79 -9.18 12.64
N LEU A 29 -24.06 -10.00 13.65
CA LEU A 29 -23.15 -11.03 14.14
C LEU A 29 -23.52 -12.41 13.57
N ARG A 30 -22.52 -13.16 13.08
CA ARG A 30 -22.66 -14.56 12.65
C ARG A 30 -21.91 -15.47 13.61
N LYS A 31 -22.40 -16.70 13.79
CA LYS A 31 -21.70 -17.72 14.61
C LYS A 31 -20.35 -18.05 13.98
N ALA A 32 -19.28 -17.96 14.75
CA ALA A 32 -17.90 -18.20 14.30
C ALA A 32 -17.29 -19.49 14.86
N GLY A 33 -18.08 -20.32 15.55
CA GLY A 33 -17.61 -21.52 16.26
C GLY A 33 -17.15 -21.22 17.69
N GLY A 34 -17.08 -22.24 18.54
CA GLY A 34 -16.54 -22.14 19.91
C GLY A 34 -17.26 -21.18 20.86
N GLY A 35 -18.56 -20.90 20.63
CA GLY A 35 -19.32 -19.92 21.42
C GLY A 35 -19.05 -18.45 21.06
N SER A 36 -18.21 -18.18 20.05
CA SER A 36 -17.91 -16.83 19.56
C SER A 36 -18.86 -16.42 18.42
N LEU A 37 -19.18 -15.13 18.42
CA LEU A 37 -19.89 -14.42 17.36
C LEU A 37 -18.90 -13.53 16.62
N LYS A 38 -19.15 -13.28 15.34
CA LYS A 38 -18.23 -12.54 14.49
C LYS A 38 -19.01 -11.68 13.51
N GLY A 39 -18.69 -10.40 13.49
CA GLY A 39 -19.22 -9.41 12.57
C GLY A 39 -18.08 -8.54 12.02
N LEU A 40 -18.44 -7.50 11.29
CA LEU A 40 -17.50 -6.46 10.87
C LEU A 40 -17.31 -5.45 11.99
N CYS A 41 -16.08 -4.99 12.18
CA CYS A 41 -15.73 -4.04 13.24
C CYS A 41 -16.43 -2.71 12.98
N PRO A 42 -17.20 -2.19 13.95
CA PRO A 42 -17.82 -0.87 13.79
C PRO A 42 -16.81 0.28 13.97
N PHE A 43 -15.57 -0.02 14.40
CA PHE A 43 -14.52 0.97 14.68
C PHE A 43 -13.45 1.05 13.59
N HIS A 44 -13.34 0.02 12.76
CA HIS A 44 -12.30 -0.09 11.74
C HIS A 44 -12.89 -0.54 10.40
N ASP A 45 -12.29 -0.02 9.33
CA ASP A 45 -12.69 -0.32 7.96
C ASP A 45 -12.07 -1.66 7.52
N GLU A 46 -12.78 -2.76 7.77
CA GLU A 46 -12.33 -4.13 7.48
C GLU A 46 -13.30 -4.87 6.54
N LYS A 47 -12.76 -5.66 5.61
CA LYS A 47 -13.53 -6.38 4.56
C LYS A 47 -13.90 -7.81 4.94
N SER A 48 -13.13 -8.42 5.84
CA SER A 48 -13.46 -9.69 6.48
C SER A 48 -14.06 -9.39 7.83
N PRO A 49 -15.08 -10.14 8.28
CA PRO A 49 -15.44 -10.13 9.69
C PRO A 49 -14.15 -10.33 10.50
N SER A 50 -13.83 -9.40 11.39
CA SER A 50 -12.77 -9.55 12.42
C SER A 50 -13.23 -9.02 13.77
N PHE A 51 -14.43 -8.45 13.85
CA PHE A 51 -15.07 -8.11 15.11
C PHE A 51 -15.66 -9.33 15.76
N HIS A 52 -14.85 -9.95 16.60
CA HIS A 52 -15.25 -11.10 17.37
C HIS A 52 -15.90 -10.66 18.68
N VAL A 53 -17.19 -10.96 18.83
CA VAL A 53 -17.89 -10.86 20.11
C VAL A 53 -17.91 -12.24 20.72
N THR A 54 -17.17 -12.45 21.79
CA THR A 54 -17.16 -13.75 22.46
C THR A 54 -17.78 -13.59 23.85
N PRO A 55 -19.06 -13.96 24.03
CA PRO A 55 -19.75 -13.83 25.31
C PRO A 55 -19.02 -14.48 26.49
N SER A 56 -18.14 -15.45 26.23
CA SER A 56 -17.40 -16.22 27.23
C SER A 56 -15.93 -15.80 27.46
N ARG A 57 -15.32 -14.91 26.65
CA ARG A 57 -13.86 -14.65 26.68
C ARG A 57 -13.48 -13.25 27.16
N GLY A 58 -12.76 -13.22 28.28
CA GLY A 58 -11.99 -12.07 28.78
C GLY A 58 -10.45 -12.25 28.77
N PHE A 59 -9.85 -13.16 27.98
CA PHE A 59 -8.37 -13.38 27.95
C PHE A 59 -7.82 -13.80 26.54
N PHE A 60 -6.54 -13.48 26.25
CA PHE A 60 -5.82 -13.57 24.95
C PHE A 60 -5.17 -14.97 24.65
N HIS A 61 -4.81 -15.31 23.39
CA HIS A 61 -4.47 -16.70 22.97
C HIS A 61 -3.14 -16.89 22.18
N CYS A 62 -1.97 -17.03 22.81
CA CYS A 62 -0.67 -16.96 22.11
C CYS A 62 0.24 -18.22 22.25
N LEU A 63 1.47 -18.17 21.72
CA LEU A 63 2.46 -19.28 21.61
C LEU A 63 3.62 -19.16 22.60
N ALA A 64 4.29 -20.27 22.91
CA ALA A 64 5.52 -20.31 23.71
C ALA A 64 6.70 -19.59 23.04
N GLY A 65 7.62 -19.04 23.84
CA GLY A 65 8.71 -18.17 23.36
C GLY A 65 9.72 -18.85 22.43
N GLU A 66 9.98 -20.14 22.61
CA GLU A 66 10.87 -20.94 21.76
C GLU A 66 10.25 -21.32 20.40
N THR A 67 8.97 -20.98 20.19
CA THR A 67 8.29 -21.35 18.94
C THR A 67 8.97 -20.66 17.77
N ARG A 68 9.51 -21.44 16.83
CA ARG A 68 10.22 -20.90 15.67
C ARG A 68 9.28 -20.54 14.52
N VAL A 69 9.45 -19.34 13.98
CA VAL A 69 8.60 -18.72 12.96
C VAL A 69 9.34 -18.61 11.63
N LEU A 70 8.63 -18.83 10.53
CA LEU A 70 9.16 -18.64 9.18
C LEU A 70 9.06 -17.16 8.77
N THR A 71 10.20 -16.47 8.72
CA THR A 71 10.32 -15.08 8.25
C THR A 71 11.03 -15.03 6.89
N SER A 72 10.98 -13.88 6.20
CA SER A 72 11.66 -13.71 4.91
C SER A 72 13.18 -13.66 5.03
N GLU A 73 13.69 -13.46 6.25
CA GLU A 73 15.11 -13.38 6.58
C GLU A 73 15.66 -14.72 7.10
N GLY A 74 14.79 -15.63 7.51
CA GLY A 74 15.16 -16.96 7.99
C GLY A 74 14.15 -17.50 8.99
N ILE A 75 14.49 -18.60 9.66
CA ILE A 75 13.70 -19.11 10.78
C ILE A 75 14.23 -18.50 12.08
N GLN A 76 13.35 -17.91 12.89
CA GLN A 76 13.72 -17.21 14.14
C GLN A 76 12.77 -17.60 15.28
N GLU A 77 13.22 -17.58 16.53
CA GLU A 77 12.35 -17.79 17.69
C GLU A 77 11.36 -16.62 17.85
N ILE A 78 10.11 -16.93 18.17
CA ILE A 78 9.04 -15.92 18.22
C ILE A 78 9.31 -14.84 19.28
N ARG A 79 10.05 -15.17 20.33
CA ARG A 79 10.45 -14.22 21.37
C ARG A 79 11.39 -13.12 20.85
N ASP A 80 12.29 -13.48 19.94
CA ASP A 80 13.28 -12.55 19.37
C ASP A 80 12.63 -11.59 18.36
N LEU A 81 11.44 -11.94 17.87
CA LEU A 81 10.65 -11.10 16.99
C LEU A 81 9.83 -10.06 17.76
N ALA A 82 9.60 -10.28 19.06
CA ALA A 82 8.71 -9.45 19.86
C ALA A 82 9.22 -8.00 19.95
N GLY A 83 8.31 -7.03 19.73
CA GLY A 83 8.64 -5.61 19.69
C GLY A 83 9.08 -5.11 18.30
N GLY A 84 9.25 -6.00 17.33
CA GLY A 84 9.59 -5.68 15.94
C GLY A 84 8.45 -5.94 14.95
N ILE A 85 8.62 -5.42 13.73
CA ILE A 85 7.79 -5.77 12.57
C ILE A 85 8.64 -6.67 11.66
N HIS A 86 8.14 -7.87 11.42
CA HIS A 86 8.85 -8.88 10.64
C HIS A 86 7.99 -9.41 9.52
N ARG A 87 8.63 -9.74 8.41
CA ARG A 87 7.94 -10.20 7.21
C ARG A 87 7.76 -11.72 7.25
N VAL A 88 6.53 -12.19 7.38
CA VAL A 88 6.17 -13.60 7.59
C VAL A 88 5.34 -14.16 6.44
N LEU A 89 5.34 -15.49 6.29
CA LEU A 89 4.56 -16.15 5.24
C LEU A 89 3.10 -16.35 5.71
N GLY A 90 2.16 -15.65 5.08
CA GLY A 90 0.73 -15.72 5.39
C GLY A 90 -0.02 -16.89 4.76
N ALA A 91 -1.33 -16.99 5.06
CA ALA A 91 -2.21 -18.05 4.55
C ALA A 91 -2.23 -18.16 3.01
N ASN A 92 -2.02 -17.07 2.29
CA ASN A 92 -2.01 -17.02 0.83
C ASN A 92 -0.63 -17.33 0.20
N ALA A 93 0.32 -17.85 0.99
CA ALA A 93 1.71 -18.09 0.56
C ALA A 93 2.43 -16.82 0.07
N GLN A 94 2.02 -15.66 0.58
CA GLN A 94 2.64 -14.36 0.34
C GLN A 94 3.34 -13.86 1.60
N TRP A 95 4.37 -13.05 1.40
CA TRP A 95 5.17 -12.44 2.47
C TRP A 95 4.53 -11.13 2.93
N VAL A 96 4.08 -11.08 4.19
CA VAL A 96 3.33 -9.96 4.78
C VAL A 96 4.09 -9.44 6.00
N ASP A 97 4.14 -8.12 6.17
CA ASP A 97 4.75 -7.51 7.36
C ASP A 97 3.78 -7.63 8.55
N ALA A 98 4.27 -8.17 9.67
CA ALA A 98 3.49 -8.41 10.87
C ALA A 98 4.27 -7.97 12.11
N PRO A 99 3.70 -7.10 12.98
CA PRO A 99 4.25 -6.87 14.30
C PRO A 99 4.14 -8.13 15.16
N PHE A 100 5.16 -8.36 15.98
CA PHE A 100 5.15 -9.40 17.01
C PHE A 100 5.12 -8.77 18.40
N LYS A 101 4.34 -9.37 19.31
CA LYS A 101 4.16 -8.86 20.68
C LYS A 101 4.22 -9.98 21.70
N SER A 102 4.59 -9.60 22.93
CA SER A 102 4.30 -10.37 24.13
C SER A 102 2.87 -10.12 24.58
N TYR A 103 2.21 -11.16 25.07
CA TYR A 103 0.84 -11.14 25.60
C TYR A 103 0.78 -11.66 27.05
N GLY A 104 1.88 -11.46 27.79
CA GLY A 104 1.98 -11.76 29.21
C GLY A 104 2.14 -13.26 29.50
N VAL A 105 2.08 -13.60 30.79
CA VAL A 105 2.36 -14.95 31.31
C VAL A 105 1.08 -15.79 31.33
N GLN A 106 1.09 -16.95 30.67
CA GLN A 106 -0.09 -17.81 30.49
C GLN A 106 0.27 -19.30 30.56
N ARG A 107 -0.71 -20.15 30.88
CA ARG A 107 -0.56 -21.61 30.91
C ARG A 107 -0.61 -22.20 29.49
N LEU A 108 0.24 -23.18 29.23
CA LEU A 108 0.40 -23.80 27.92
C LEU A 108 -0.12 -25.25 27.86
N HIS A 109 -0.54 -25.65 26.67
CA HIS A 109 -0.78 -27.03 26.26
C HIS A 109 0.37 -27.51 25.39
N LYS A 110 0.72 -28.79 25.52
CA LYS A 110 1.69 -29.47 24.68
C LYS A 110 0.95 -30.13 23.51
N ILE A 111 1.37 -29.79 22.30
CA ILE A 111 0.84 -30.36 21.05
C ILE A 111 1.95 -31.18 20.42
N THR A 112 1.75 -32.49 20.34
CA THR A 112 2.70 -33.40 19.71
C THR A 112 2.24 -33.69 18.27
N VAL A 113 3.07 -33.38 17.28
CA VAL A 113 2.78 -33.62 15.85
C VAL A 113 3.80 -34.55 15.22
N THR A 114 3.42 -35.26 14.15
CA THR A 114 4.28 -36.18 13.42
C THR A 114 4.20 -36.02 11.91
N ARG A 115 5.33 -36.23 11.23
CA ARG A 115 5.43 -36.25 9.77
C ARG A 115 6.57 -37.18 9.36
N ASN A 116 6.26 -38.25 8.61
CA ASN A 116 7.26 -39.23 8.14
C ASN A 116 8.19 -39.73 9.26
N GLN A 117 7.61 -40.27 10.34
CA GLN A 117 8.33 -40.76 11.54
C GLN A 117 9.02 -39.69 12.39
N GLN A 118 9.16 -38.45 11.91
CA GLN A 118 9.60 -37.33 12.75
C GLN A 118 8.48 -36.95 13.73
N VAL A 119 8.87 -36.59 14.95
CA VAL A 119 7.99 -36.07 16.00
C VAL A 119 8.47 -34.69 16.36
N LYS A 120 7.53 -33.77 16.58
CA LYS A 120 7.78 -32.39 16.98
C LYS A 120 6.78 -31.99 18.04
N GLU A 121 7.26 -31.22 19.01
CA GLU A 121 6.46 -30.69 20.11
C GLU A 121 6.30 -29.18 19.92
N LEU A 122 5.08 -28.70 20.15
CA LEU A 122 4.71 -27.29 20.10
C LEU A 122 3.98 -26.95 21.39
N TYR A 123 4.14 -25.72 21.86
CA TYR A 123 3.47 -25.25 23.07
C TYR A 123 2.64 -24.00 22.78
N ALA A 124 1.36 -24.05 23.14
CA ALA A 124 0.41 -22.97 22.85
C ALA A 124 -0.66 -22.87 23.93
N THR A 125 -1.25 -21.69 24.09
CA THR A 125 -2.43 -21.52 24.95
C THR A 125 -3.62 -22.36 24.43
N ASP A 126 -4.58 -22.66 25.31
CA ASP A 126 -5.76 -23.47 25.01
C ASP A 126 -6.60 -22.93 23.84
N GLY A 127 -6.72 -21.61 23.72
CA GLY A 127 -7.44 -20.94 22.65
C GLY A 127 -6.60 -20.53 21.44
N HIS A 128 -5.33 -20.94 21.36
CA HIS A 128 -4.51 -20.67 20.18
C HIS A 128 -5.06 -21.39 18.95
N ARG A 129 -4.95 -20.77 17.77
CA ARG A 129 -5.70 -21.18 16.56
C ARG A 129 -4.82 -21.99 15.60
N TRP A 130 -5.39 -23.06 15.07
CA TRP A 130 -4.75 -23.99 14.15
C TRP A 130 -5.63 -24.26 12.93
N PHE A 131 -5.00 -24.50 11.79
CA PHE A 131 -5.69 -24.85 10.56
C PHE A 131 -5.46 -26.32 10.23
N ILE A 132 -6.52 -27.11 10.10
CA ILE A 132 -6.47 -28.53 9.73
C ILE A 132 -7.06 -28.73 8.34
N ARG A 133 -6.59 -29.73 7.59
CA ARG A 133 -7.18 -30.13 6.32
C ARG A 133 -8.48 -30.92 6.55
N SER A 134 -9.50 -30.64 5.74
CA SER A 134 -10.84 -31.24 5.84
C SER A 134 -11.45 -31.51 4.45
N GLY A 135 -12.55 -32.28 4.42
CA GLY A 135 -13.28 -32.62 3.18
C GLY A 135 -12.70 -33.81 2.39
N LYS A 136 -13.46 -34.27 1.37
CA LYS A 136 -13.10 -35.42 0.53
C LYS A 136 -11.81 -35.11 -0.24
N GLY A 137 -10.73 -35.84 0.06
CA GLY A 137 -9.41 -35.61 -0.52
C GLY A 137 -8.60 -34.46 0.10
N LEU A 138 -8.94 -33.99 1.31
CA LEU A 138 -8.17 -32.99 2.09
C LEU A 138 -7.97 -31.65 1.36
N LYS A 139 -8.94 -31.24 0.53
CA LYS A 139 -8.86 -30.01 -0.29
C LYS A 139 -9.28 -28.74 0.44
N ASN A 140 -10.08 -28.86 1.50
CA ASN A 140 -10.56 -27.72 2.29
C ASN A 140 -9.74 -27.58 3.58
N SER A 141 -9.84 -26.43 4.24
CA SER A 141 -9.28 -26.22 5.58
C SER A 141 -10.37 -25.87 6.58
N LYS A 142 -10.20 -26.33 7.82
CA LYS A 142 -11.04 -25.98 8.97
C LYS A 142 -10.15 -25.38 10.05
N GLU A 143 -10.65 -24.36 10.73
CA GLU A 143 -9.98 -23.75 11.89
C GLU A 143 -10.42 -24.44 13.19
N LEU A 144 -9.48 -24.69 14.09
CA LEU A 144 -9.69 -25.28 15.42
C LEU A 144 -8.82 -24.57 16.46
N LEU A 145 -9.27 -24.60 17.71
CA LEU A 145 -8.47 -24.16 18.85
C LEU A 145 -7.53 -25.27 19.31
N THR A 146 -6.48 -24.95 20.07
CA THR A 146 -5.62 -25.95 20.70
C THR A 146 -6.44 -26.95 21.51
N SER A 147 -7.41 -26.48 22.30
CA SER A 147 -8.32 -27.34 23.09
C SER A 147 -9.19 -28.28 22.25
N ASP A 148 -9.42 -27.94 20.97
CA ASP A 148 -10.29 -28.67 20.07
C ASP A 148 -9.53 -29.60 19.11
N LEU A 149 -8.19 -29.49 19.06
CA LEU A 149 -7.34 -30.34 18.24
C LEU A 149 -7.35 -31.78 18.74
N LYS A 150 -7.43 -32.74 17.81
CA LYS A 150 -7.50 -34.17 18.12
C LYS A 150 -6.42 -34.96 17.40
N ALA A 151 -6.06 -36.11 17.98
CA ALA A 151 -5.19 -37.07 17.32
C ALA A 151 -5.75 -37.45 15.93
N GLY A 152 -4.90 -37.41 14.91
CA GLY A 152 -5.25 -37.64 13.51
C GLY A 152 -5.52 -36.37 12.69
N ASP A 153 -5.70 -35.22 13.32
CA ASP A 153 -5.88 -33.95 12.61
C ASP A 153 -4.62 -33.60 11.80
N THR A 154 -4.79 -33.32 10.51
CA THR A 154 -3.68 -32.97 9.61
C THR A 154 -3.56 -31.45 9.48
N LEU A 155 -2.52 -30.86 10.04
CA LEU A 155 -2.25 -29.41 9.97
C LEU A 155 -1.99 -28.96 8.53
N VAL A 156 -2.51 -27.78 8.18
CA VAL A 156 -2.29 -27.12 6.90
C VAL A 156 -0.84 -26.69 6.80
N THR A 157 -0.24 -26.96 5.64
CA THR A 157 1.13 -26.54 5.33
C THR A 157 1.17 -25.44 4.29
N LYS A 158 2.05 -24.45 4.50
CA LYS A 158 2.26 -23.32 3.58
C LYS A 158 3.73 -23.12 3.24
N PHE A 159 3.99 -22.95 1.94
CA PHE A 159 5.33 -22.81 1.39
C PHE A 159 5.39 -21.53 0.57
N PRO A 160 6.55 -20.84 0.51
CA PRO A 160 6.75 -19.72 -0.40
C PRO A 160 6.53 -20.13 -1.86
N GLY A 161 6.09 -19.18 -2.70
CA GLY A 161 5.99 -19.40 -4.14
C GLY A 161 7.35 -19.78 -4.75
N SER A 162 7.37 -20.76 -5.66
CA SER A 162 8.60 -21.22 -6.32
C SER A 162 9.23 -20.10 -7.16
N LYS A 163 10.47 -19.73 -6.84
CA LYS A 163 11.23 -18.70 -7.57
C LYS A 163 12.14 -19.30 -8.65
N ILE A 164 12.35 -20.61 -8.64
CA ILE A 164 13.25 -21.29 -9.58
C ILE A 164 12.61 -21.49 -10.96
N ARG A 165 11.27 -21.54 -11.07
CA ARG A 165 10.56 -21.81 -12.35
C ARG A 165 10.86 -20.83 -13.50
N ARG A 166 11.28 -19.60 -13.17
CA ARG A 166 11.62 -18.54 -14.12
C ARG A 166 13.11 -18.14 -14.04
N SER A 167 13.92 -18.94 -13.36
CA SER A 167 15.32 -18.65 -13.07
C SER A 167 16.21 -19.77 -13.60
N ARG A 168 17.49 -19.46 -13.82
CA ARG A 168 18.52 -20.48 -14.14
C ARG A 168 19.61 -20.45 -13.07
N PRO A 169 20.25 -21.59 -12.77
CA PRO A 169 21.41 -21.62 -11.89
C PRO A 169 22.52 -20.70 -12.41
N SER A 170 23.01 -19.79 -11.57
CA SER A 170 24.15 -18.94 -11.93
C SER A 170 25.43 -19.79 -12.04
N PRO A 171 26.22 -19.65 -13.12
CA PRO A 171 27.51 -20.36 -13.24
C PRO A 171 28.43 -20.13 -12.04
N PHE A 172 28.48 -18.90 -11.53
CA PHE A 172 29.31 -18.52 -10.39
C PHE A 172 28.82 -19.13 -9.07
N GLY A 173 27.50 -19.17 -8.88
CA GLY A 173 26.89 -19.87 -7.74
C GLY A 173 27.19 -21.37 -7.78
N VAL A 174 27.09 -22.00 -8.96
CA VAL A 174 27.40 -23.43 -9.16
C VAL A 174 28.85 -23.74 -8.77
N ALA A 175 29.81 -22.95 -9.24
CA ALA A 175 31.22 -23.13 -8.89
C ALA A 175 31.44 -23.04 -7.38
N HIS A 176 30.90 -22.00 -6.73
CA HIS A 176 30.98 -21.83 -5.28
C HIS A 176 30.36 -23.03 -4.54
N GLY A 177 29.11 -23.40 -4.84
CA GLY A 177 28.44 -24.50 -4.17
C GLY A 177 29.18 -25.83 -4.28
N PHE A 178 29.74 -26.12 -5.46
CA PHE A 178 30.53 -27.33 -5.67
C PHE A 178 31.83 -27.32 -4.86
N THR A 179 32.57 -26.21 -4.87
CA THR A 179 33.78 -26.03 -4.04
C THR A 179 33.46 -26.06 -2.55
N PHE A 180 32.28 -25.60 -2.13
CA PHE A 180 31.85 -25.70 -0.75
C PHE A 180 31.70 -27.15 -0.28
N GLY A 181 31.17 -28.04 -1.12
CA GLY A 181 31.09 -29.49 -0.84
C GLY A 181 32.42 -30.20 -1.00
N ASP A 182 32.91 -30.29 -2.25
CA ASP A 182 34.06 -31.14 -2.67
C ASP A 182 35.40 -30.36 -2.71
N GLY A 183 35.51 -29.21 -2.04
CA GLY A 183 36.73 -28.40 -2.02
C GLY A 183 37.43 -28.31 -0.67
N THR A 184 38.68 -27.85 -0.69
CA THR A 184 39.54 -27.65 0.50
C THR A 184 40.17 -26.26 0.46
N ARG A 185 40.42 -25.65 1.61
CA ARG A 185 41.19 -24.39 1.69
C ARG A 185 42.64 -24.65 1.29
N SER A 186 43.20 -23.78 0.46
CA SER A 186 44.60 -23.88 -0.01
C SER A 186 45.25 -22.49 0.04
N GLY A 187 46.19 -22.26 0.96
CA GLY A 187 46.81 -20.95 1.15
C GLY A 187 45.80 -19.84 1.43
N THR A 188 45.85 -18.76 0.64
CA THR A 188 44.89 -17.63 0.68
C THR A 188 43.62 -17.87 -0.15
N GLY A 189 43.46 -19.05 -0.76
CA GLY A 189 42.36 -19.43 -1.65
C GLY A 189 41.71 -20.76 -1.28
N ALA A 190 41.05 -21.36 -2.26
CA ALA A 190 40.42 -22.66 -2.20
C ALA A 190 40.78 -23.48 -3.45
N MET A 191 40.58 -24.79 -3.34
CA MET A 191 40.79 -25.75 -4.43
C MET A 191 39.61 -26.71 -4.45
N ALA A 192 39.09 -27.05 -5.64
CA ALA A 192 38.01 -28.03 -5.79
C ALA A 192 38.55 -29.36 -6.32
N LEU A 193 38.09 -30.47 -5.74
CA LEU A 193 38.40 -31.82 -6.21
C LEU A 193 37.26 -32.34 -7.09
N LEU A 194 37.59 -32.69 -8.33
CA LEU A 194 36.70 -33.26 -9.32
C LEU A 194 37.03 -34.75 -9.50
N CYS A 195 36.21 -35.62 -8.92
CA CYS A 195 36.31 -37.07 -9.09
C CYS A 195 35.51 -37.54 -10.31
N PRO A 196 36.01 -38.49 -11.12
CA PRO A 196 35.21 -39.10 -12.18
C PRO A 196 33.91 -39.74 -11.67
N PRO A 197 32.78 -39.62 -12.41
CA PRO A 197 32.61 -38.95 -13.71
C PRO A 197 32.27 -37.44 -13.61
N LYS A 198 32.35 -36.83 -12.42
CA LYS A 198 31.96 -35.41 -12.22
C LYS A 198 32.88 -34.45 -12.95
N ASP A 199 34.15 -34.83 -13.12
CA ASP A 199 35.18 -34.07 -13.83
C ASP A 199 34.74 -33.66 -15.25
N ALA A 200 34.16 -34.58 -16.02
CA ALA A 200 33.71 -34.34 -17.39
C ALA A 200 32.59 -33.29 -17.49
N VAL A 201 31.70 -33.22 -16.49
CA VAL A 201 30.51 -32.36 -16.52
C VAL A 201 30.67 -31.07 -15.73
N MET A 202 31.52 -31.06 -14.70
CA MET A 202 31.66 -29.93 -13.79
C MET A 202 32.79 -28.96 -14.18
N LEU A 203 33.80 -29.40 -14.94
CA LEU A 203 34.94 -28.54 -15.31
C LEU A 203 34.53 -27.25 -16.04
N LYS A 204 33.46 -27.29 -16.85
CA LYS A 204 32.93 -26.12 -17.58
C LYS A 204 32.48 -24.96 -16.69
N TRP A 205 32.23 -25.21 -15.40
CA TRP A 205 31.83 -24.18 -14.43
C TRP A 205 33.02 -23.45 -13.80
N PHE A 206 34.25 -23.88 -14.10
CA PHE A 206 35.50 -23.26 -13.66
C PHE A 206 36.30 -22.71 -14.86
N PRO A 207 35.72 -21.79 -15.67
CA PRO A 207 36.41 -21.26 -16.83
C PRO A 207 37.64 -20.47 -16.38
N GLN A 208 38.76 -20.65 -17.09
CA GLN A 208 40.01 -19.92 -16.84
C GLN A 208 40.74 -20.26 -15.52
N CYS A 209 40.29 -21.27 -14.77
CA CYS A 209 41.01 -21.78 -13.60
C CYS A 209 42.13 -22.74 -14.00
N HIS A 210 43.24 -22.70 -13.29
CA HIS A 210 44.33 -23.66 -13.45
C HIS A 210 43.92 -25.05 -12.93
N THR A 211 44.28 -26.12 -13.64
CA THR A 211 43.97 -27.49 -13.23
C THR A 211 45.18 -28.40 -13.20
N SER A 212 45.24 -29.32 -12.21
CA SER A 212 46.26 -30.38 -12.15
C SER A 212 45.63 -31.74 -11.90
N SER A 213 46.27 -32.83 -12.32
CA SER A 213 45.81 -34.19 -12.02
C SER A 213 46.31 -34.67 -10.65
N SER A 214 45.48 -35.42 -9.94
CA SER A 214 45.82 -36.13 -8.71
C SER A 214 45.26 -37.55 -8.78
N GLY A 215 46.08 -38.48 -9.29
CA GLY A 215 45.62 -39.82 -9.65
C GLY A 215 44.52 -39.76 -10.73
N PRO A 216 43.36 -40.41 -10.53
CA PRO A 216 42.23 -40.33 -11.46
C PRO A 216 41.42 -39.03 -11.32
N ASN A 217 41.72 -38.16 -10.36
CA ASN A 217 40.95 -36.96 -10.07
C ASN A 217 41.59 -35.71 -10.69
N LEU A 218 40.77 -34.70 -10.93
CA LEU A 218 41.20 -33.37 -11.37
C LEU A 218 41.09 -32.37 -10.22
N LEU A 219 42.13 -31.56 -9.99
CA LEU A 219 42.14 -30.48 -9.02
C LEU A 219 42.01 -29.15 -9.75
N VAL A 220 41.10 -28.29 -9.30
CA VAL A 220 40.92 -26.91 -9.78
C VAL A 220 41.48 -25.95 -8.75
N HIS A 221 42.49 -25.18 -9.15
CA HIS A 221 43.24 -24.25 -8.29
C HIS A 221 42.73 -22.81 -8.40
N ASP A 222 43.31 -21.94 -7.56
CA ASP A 222 43.12 -20.48 -7.58
C ASP A 222 41.68 -20.01 -7.36
N LEU A 223 40.88 -20.81 -6.64
CA LEU A 223 39.52 -20.42 -6.30
C LEU A 223 39.51 -19.46 -5.11
N PRO A 224 38.54 -18.54 -5.01
CA PRO A 224 38.45 -17.63 -3.87
C PRO A 224 38.26 -18.39 -2.54
N ALA A 225 38.95 -17.97 -1.47
CA ALA A 225 38.84 -18.63 -0.16
C ALA A 225 37.40 -18.67 0.40
N PHE A 226 36.60 -17.62 0.10
CA PHE A 226 35.21 -17.56 0.53
C PHE A 226 34.33 -18.64 -0.11
N PHE A 227 34.81 -19.37 -1.11
CA PHE A 227 34.08 -20.53 -1.66
C PHE A 227 33.93 -21.69 -0.66
N LYS A 228 34.66 -21.64 0.47
CA LYS A 228 34.50 -22.56 1.60
C LYS A 228 33.63 -21.99 2.72
N GLU A 229 32.95 -20.88 2.49
CA GLU A 229 32.06 -20.21 3.45
C GLU A 229 30.61 -20.29 2.98
N LEU A 230 29.65 -20.17 3.90
CA LEU A 230 28.23 -20.13 3.51
C LEU A 230 27.92 -18.78 2.85
N PRO A 231 27.19 -18.73 1.72
CA PRO A 231 26.85 -17.47 1.07
C PRO A 231 25.87 -16.64 1.92
N SER A 232 25.77 -15.33 1.64
CA SER A 232 24.70 -14.54 2.25
C SER A 232 23.34 -14.99 1.74
N LEU A 233 22.37 -15.15 2.65
CA LEU A 233 20.99 -15.39 2.25
C LEU A 233 20.43 -14.23 1.42
N THR A 234 20.99 -13.02 1.47
CA THR A 234 20.50 -11.85 0.71
C THR A 234 20.81 -11.88 -0.78
N GLU A 235 21.61 -12.84 -1.23
CA GLU A 235 22.01 -13.01 -2.63
C GLU A 235 20.82 -13.20 -3.59
N SER A 236 21.11 -13.02 -4.89
CA SER A 236 20.13 -13.18 -5.95
C SER A 236 19.59 -14.61 -6.03
N VAL A 237 18.34 -14.76 -6.48
CA VAL A 237 17.69 -16.09 -6.66
C VAL A 237 18.53 -17.00 -7.56
N SER A 238 19.07 -16.46 -8.66
CA SER A 238 19.91 -17.23 -9.60
C SER A 238 21.21 -17.70 -8.95
N TYR A 239 21.83 -16.88 -8.10
CA TYR A 239 23.05 -17.24 -7.38
C TYR A 239 22.80 -18.33 -6.34
N LEU A 240 21.82 -18.16 -5.45
CA LEU A 240 21.48 -19.16 -4.43
C LEU A 240 21.02 -20.48 -5.06
N TYR A 241 20.29 -20.41 -6.18
CA TYR A 241 19.90 -21.60 -6.94
C TYR A 241 21.11 -22.30 -7.55
N GLY A 242 22.09 -21.54 -8.08
CA GLY A 242 23.38 -22.04 -8.51
C GLY A 242 24.16 -22.71 -7.39
N TRP A 243 24.28 -22.04 -6.25
CA TRP A 243 24.99 -22.57 -5.07
C TRP A 243 24.39 -23.88 -4.58
N LEU A 244 23.06 -23.96 -4.46
CA LEU A 244 22.41 -25.20 -4.05
C LEU A 244 22.61 -26.33 -5.07
N ALA A 245 22.53 -26.03 -6.38
CA ALA A 245 22.76 -27.02 -7.44
C ALA A 245 24.22 -27.52 -7.47
N GLY A 246 25.18 -26.62 -7.28
CA GLY A 246 26.61 -26.96 -7.17
C GLY A 246 26.90 -27.82 -5.95
N TYR A 247 26.37 -27.44 -4.78
CA TYR A 247 26.56 -28.21 -3.55
C TYR A 247 25.88 -29.60 -3.65
N PHE A 248 24.72 -29.66 -4.30
CA PHE A 248 24.07 -30.93 -4.61
C PHE A 248 24.87 -31.80 -5.60
N ALA A 249 25.59 -31.21 -6.56
CA ALA A 249 26.46 -31.99 -7.44
C ALA A 249 27.70 -32.55 -6.71
N ALA A 250 28.16 -31.87 -5.65
CA ALA A 250 29.22 -32.37 -4.77
C ALA A 250 28.70 -33.52 -3.88
N ASP A 251 27.75 -33.25 -2.98
CA ASP A 251 27.38 -34.18 -1.90
C ASP A 251 25.97 -34.78 -2.00
N GLY A 252 25.24 -34.43 -3.06
CA GLY A 252 23.88 -34.89 -3.30
C GLY A 252 23.82 -36.23 -4.03
N CYS A 253 22.72 -36.95 -3.84
CA CYS A 253 22.40 -38.14 -4.63
C CYS A 253 20.91 -38.19 -4.99
N VAL A 254 20.64 -38.79 -6.15
CA VAL A 254 19.29 -39.19 -6.57
C VAL A 254 19.21 -40.71 -6.46
N ALA A 255 18.40 -41.20 -5.53
CA ALA A 255 18.19 -42.64 -5.31
C ALA A 255 17.48 -43.28 -6.52
N ALA A 256 17.54 -44.61 -6.63
CA ALA A 256 16.91 -45.35 -7.73
C ALA A 256 15.40 -45.12 -7.83
N ASP A 257 14.74 -44.75 -6.73
CA ASP A 257 13.31 -44.42 -6.70
C ASP A 257 13.01 -42.92 -6.95
N GLY A 258 14.02 -42.13 -7.34
CA GLY A 258 13.92 -40.70 -7.60
C GLY A 258 13.99 -39.81 -6.36
N THR A 259 14.28 -40.36 -5.18
CA THR A 259 14.44 -39.55 -3.96
C THR A 259 15.68 -38.66 -4.06
N VAL A 260 15.51 -37.35 -3.82
CA VAL A 260 16.59 -36.35 -3.87
C VAL A 260 17.11 -36.08 -2.46
N ILE A 261 18.37 -36.41 -2.20
CA ILE A 261 18.97 -36.39 -0.86
C ILE A 261 20.28 -35.60 -0.90
N LEU A 262 20.47 -34.68 0.05
CA LEU A 262 21.76 -34.03 0.30
C LEU A 262 22.29 -34.46 1.66
N ASN A 263 23.56 -34.86 1.72
CA ASN A 263 24.21 -35.29 2.96
C ASN A 263 25.27 -34.28 3.39
N SER A 264 25.56 -34.22 4.69
CA SER A 264 26.63 -33.38 5.25
C SER A 264 27.11 -33.98 6.57
N ALA A 265 28.40 -33.84 6.85
CA ALA A 265 28.98 -34.16 8.16
C ALA A 265 28.59 -33.14 9.24
N LYS A 266 28.18 -31.92 8.84
CA LYS A 266 27.75 -30.84 9.74
C LYS A 266 26.25 -30.60 9.59
N LYS A 267 25.50 -30.67 10.68
CA LYS A 267 24.06 -30.43 10.69
C LYS A 267 23.73 -28.99 10.30
N GLU A 268 24.56 -28.04 10.71
CA GLU A 268 24.41 -26.60 10.50
C GLU A 268 24.37 -26.26 9.00
N ASN A 269 25.18 -26.94 8.19
CA ASN A 269 25.17 -26.77 6.73
C ASN A 269 23.80 -27.14 6.13
N LEU A 270 23.16 -28.19 6.65
CA LEU A 270 21.86 -28.62 6.17
C LEU A 270 20.73 -27.72 6.67
N GLU A 271 20.85 -27.11 7.86
CA GLU A 271 19.91 -26.08 8.28
C GLU A 271 20.01 -24.86 7.36
N PHE A 272 21.22 -24.42 7.00
CA PHE A 272 21.40 -23.36 6.01
C PHE A 272 20.84 -23.74 4.63
N VAL A 273 20.99 -25.00 4.20
CA VAL A 273 20.34 -25.49 2.97
C VAL A 273 18.82 -25.35 3.05
N ARG A 274 18.21 -25.60 4.21
CA ARG A 274 16.75 -25.43 4.40
C ARG A 274 16.35 -23.96 4.29
N ASP A 275 17.17 -23.04 4.78
CA ASP A 275 16.94 -21.59 4.61
C ASP A 275 17.04 -21.17 3.14
N VAL A 276 18.05 -21.66 2.42
CA VAL A 276 18.19 -21.44 0.97
C VAL A 276 17.00 -22.01 0.20
N CYS A 277 16.61 -23.26 0.50
CA CYS A 277 15.46 -23.92 -0.13
C CYS A 277 14.18 -23.13 0.11
N THR A 278 13.96 -22.67 1.34
CA THR A 278 12.84 -21.80 1.72
C THR A 278 12.83 -20.53 0.87
N ARG A 279 13.96 -19.84 0.71
CA ARG A 279 14.07 -18.63 -0.10
C ARG A 279 13.78 -18.87 -1.59
N LEU A 280 14.14 -20.05 -2.10
CA LEU A 280 13.91 -20.50 -3.47
C LEU A 280 12.49 -21.07 -3.71
N GLY A 281 11.74 -21.35 -2.64
CA GLY A 281 10.42 -21.98 -2.70
C GLY A 281 10.48 -23.49 -2.98
N ILE A 282 11.53 -24.16 -2.50
CA ILE A 282 11.75 -25.60 -2.54
C ILE A 282 11.42 -26.17 -1.16
N ALA A 283 10.49 -27.13 -1.08
CA ALA A 283 10.18 -27.78 0.18
C ALA A 283 11.27 -28.80 0.58
N THR A 284 11.55 -28.89 1.88
CA THR A 284 12.41 -29.91 2.45
C THR A 284 11.67 -30.73 3.50
N TYR A 285 12.15 -31.94 3.76
CA TYR A 285 11.82 -32.65 5.00
C TYR A 285 12.82 -32.26 6.10
N GLY A 286 12.56 -32.67 7.35
CA GLY A 286 13.50 -32.40 8.44
C GLY A 286 14.79 -33.20 8.28
N ILE A 287 15.85 -32.76 8.97
CA ILE A 287 17.15 -33.41 8.95
C ILE A 287 17.10 -34.70 9.77
N THR A 288 17.62 -35.79 9.23
CA THR A 288 17.82 -37.05 9.97
C THR A 288 19.31 -37.33 10.12
N THR A 289 19.71 -37.93 11.23
CA THR A 289 21.09 -38.31 11.51
C THR A 289 21.23 -39.83 11.49
N GLN A 290 22.29 -40.32 10.86
CA GLN A 290 22.69 -41.72 10.93
C GLN A 290 24.14 -41.80 11.41
N SER A 291 24.35 -42.40 12.58
CA SER A 291 25.69 -42.71 13.08
C SER A 291 26.27 -43.91 12.31
N ARG A 292 27.45 -43.74 11.73
CA ARG A 292 28.18 -44.82 11.05
C ARG A 292 29.39 -45.21 11.88
N VAL A 293 29.49 -46.50 12.18
CA VAL A 293 30.72 -47.10 12.72
C VAL A 293 31.65 -47.33 11.53
N GLY A 294 32.84 -46.72 11.57
CA GLY A 294 33.86 -46.92 10.54
C GLY A 294 34.49 -48.31 10.62
N PHE A 295 35.58 -48.52 9.86
CA PHE A 295 36.46 -49.67 10.04
C PHE A 295 37.03 -49.73 11.47
N GLU A 296 37.42 -50.93 11.94
CA GLU A 296 37.95 -51.15 13.30
C GLU A 296 38.99 -50.08 13.70
N GLY A 297 38.74 -49.38 14.81
CA GLY A 297 39.65 -48.39 15.38
C GLY A 297 39.33 -46.90 15.10
N ARG A 298 38.21 -46.56 14.46
CA ARG A 298 37.73 -45.15 14.38
C ARG A 298 36.45 -44.91 15.18
N ASP A 299 36.36 -43.72 15.77
CA ASP A 299 35.17 -43.25 16.45
C ASP A 299 33.96 -43.17 15.50
N PRO A 300 32.74 -43.47 16.00
CA PRO A 300 31.51 -43.30 15.23
C PRO A 300 31.41 -41.87 14.68
N SER A 301 31.04 -41.74 13.40
CA SER A 301 30.80 -40.44 12.77
C SER A 301 29.34 -40.29 12.36
N ASP A 302 28.76 -39.14 12.69
CA ASP A 302 27.38 -38.83 12.34
C ASP A 302 27.32 -38.28 10.91
N LEU A 303 26.42 -38.84 10.10
CA LEU A 303 26.08 -38.30 8.80
C LEU A 303 24.65 -37.76 8.85
N HIS A 304 24.51 -36.47 8.60
CA HIS A 304 23.21 -35.81 8.52
C HIS A 304 22.72 -35.80 7.08
N ARG A 305 21.40 -35.87 6.91
CA ARG A 305 20.77 -35.79 5.58
C ARG A 305 19.51 -34.95 5.59
N VAL A 306 19.26 -34.28 4.48
CA VAL A 306 18.02 -33.57 4.19
C VAL A 306 17.45 -34.08 2.87
N HIS A 307 16.13 -34.28 2.84
CA HIS A 307 15.42 -34.68 1.63
C HIS A 307 14.77 -33.46 0.99
N LEU A 308 15.00 -33.26 -0.31
CA LEU A 308 14.39 -32.22 -1.12
C LEU A 308 13.12 -32.78 -1.80
N VAL A 309 12.04 -32.01 -1.80
CA VAL A 309 10.79 -32.42 -2.46
C VAL A 309 10.93 -32.31 -3.98
N SER A 310 10.90 -33.46 -4.67
CA SER A 310 11.18 -33.54 -6.10
C SER A 310 10.21 -32.71 -6.98
N GLN A 311 8.94 -32.57 -6.58
CA GLN A 311 7.94 -31.77 -7.30
C GLN A 311 8.27 -30.27 -7.39
N ASP A 312 9.11 -29.77 -6.50
CA ASP A 312 9.51 -28.36 -6.47
C ASP A 312 10.79 -28.09 -7.26
N LEU A 313 11.49 -29.14 -7.72
CA LEU A 313 12.74 -29.05 -8.46
C LEU A 313 12.51 -29.07 -9.98
N GLN A 314 13.51 -28.63 -10.73
CA GLN A 314 13.53 -28.62 -12.19
C GLN A 314 14.72 -29.43 -12.71
N GLU A 315 14.65 -29.96 -13.93
CA GLU A 315 15.74 -30.76 -14.51
C GLU A 315 17.09 -30.02 -14.51
N ASN A 316 17.08 -28.71 -14.79
CA ASN A 316 18.28 -27.87 -14.79
C ASN A 316 18.94 -27.70 -13.40
N PHE A 317 18.30 -28.16 -12.31
CA PHE A 317 18.92 -28.27 -10.99
C PHE A 317 20.00 -29.35 -10.95
N PHE A 318 19.78 -30.46 -11.65
CA PHE A 318 20.70 -31.60 -11.65
C PHE A 318 21.80 -31.35 -12.67
N LEU A 319 23.03 -31.15 -12.20
CA LEU A 319 24.19 -30.85 -13.05
C LEU A 319 24.89 -32.10 -13.60
N ILE A 320 24.71 -33.23 -12.90
CA ILE A 320 25.21 -34.56 -13.28
C ILE A 320 24.12 -35.29 -14.05
N ASP A 321 24.45 -35.83 -15.22
CA ASP A 321 23.48 -36.44 -16.13
C ASP A 321 22.80 -37.67 -15.50
N GLU A 322 23.53 -38.51 -14.79
CA GLU A 322 22.95 -39.65 -14.06
C GLU A 322 21.88 -39.21 -13.03
N HIS A 323 22.13 -38.10 -12.32
CA HIS A 323 21.13 -37.54 -11.38
C HIS A 323 19.89 -37.04 -12.12
N ARG A 324 20.08 -36.38 -13.28
CA ARG A 324 19.00 -35.88 -14.13
C ARG A 324 18.16 -37.03 -14.68
N GLU A 325 18.80 -38.07 -15.23
CA GLU A 325 18.14 -39.25 -15.79
C GLU A 325 17.31 -39.98 -14.73
N ARG A 326 17.87 -40.23 -13.54
CA ARG A 326 17.14 -40.85 -12.42
C ARG A 326 15.96 -39.99 -11.94
N PHE A 327 16.11 -38.67 -11.96
CA PHE A 327 15.03 -37.74 -11.63
C PHE A 327 13.92 -37.75 -12.69
N VAL A 328 14.25 -37.79 -13.98
CA VAL A 328 13.27 -37.85 -15.08
C VAL A 328 12.57 -39.20 -15.16
N ALA A 329 13.29 -40.30 -14.89
CA ALA A 329 12.75 -41.65 -14.93
C ALA A 329 11.81 -41.99 -13.75
N THR A 330 11.69 -41.13 -12.73
CA THR A 330 10.86 -41.44 -11.56
C THR A 330 9.37 -41.35 -11.87
N THR A 331 8.63 -42.37 -11.47
CA THR A 331 7.16 -42.40 -11.51
C THR A 331 6.54 -42.11 -10.14
N LYS A 332 7.37 -41.99 -9.08
CA LYS A 332 6.93 -41.85 -7.70
C LYS A 332 6.74 -40.37 -7.34
N ALA A 333 5.50 -39.98 -7.08
CA ALA A 333 5.17 -38.62 -6.65
C ALA A 333 5.57 -38.39 -5.18
N TYR A 334 6.76 -37.84 -4.92
CA TYR A 334 7.11 -37.30 -3.60
C TYR A 334 6.44 -35.93 -3.41
N ALA A 335 5.21 -35.96 -2.92
CA ALA A 335 4.42 -34.77 -2.65
C ALA A 335 4.65 -34.21 -1.24
N ARG A 336 4.41 -32.90 -1.09
CA ARG A 336 4.41 -32.19 0.19
C ARG A 336 3.42 -32.85 1.17
N ARG A 337 3.92 -33.50 2.23
CA ARG A 337 3.10 -34.13 3.29
C ARG A 337 2.86 -33.14 4.44
N GLY A 338 1.65 -33.16 5.00
CA GLY A 338 1.28 -32.37 6.17
C GLY A 338 1.78 -32.97 7.49
N TRP A 339 1.73 -32.18 8.55
CA TRP A 339 1.95 -32.65 9.92
C TRP A 339 0.63 -33.20 10.49
N VAL A 340 0.68 -34.31 11.21
CA VAL A 340 -0.48 -34.94 11.82
C VAL A 340 -0.38 -34.84 13.34
N VAL A 341 -1.41 -34.33 14.00
CA VAL A 341 -1.50 -34.28 15.47
C VAL A 341 -1.52 -35.69 16.04
N ARG A 342 -0.65 -35.97 17.01
CA ARG A 342 -0.63 -37.22 17.79
C ARG A 342 -1.34 -37.06 19.12
N SER A 343 -1.06 -35.99 19.86
CA SER A 343 -1.70 -35.69 21.14
C SER A 343 -1.74 -34.19 21.40
N VAL A 344 -2.70 -33.79 22.23
CA VAL A 344 -2.77 -32.46 22.84
C VAL A 344 -3.03 -32.67 24.32
N GLU A 345 -2.11 -32.19 25.15
CA GLU A 345 -2.08 -32.45 26.59
C GLU A 345 -2.00 -31.12 27.36
N PRO A 346 -2.81 -30.90 28.40
CA PRO A 346 -2.61 -29.77 29.29
C PRO A 346 -1.27 -29.92 30.01
N THR A 347 -0.61 -28.80 30.32
CA THR A 347 0.64 -28.80 31.07
C THR A 347 0.56 -27.81 32.24
N ASP A 348 1.44 -27.99 33.23
CA ASP A 348 1.65 -27.00 34.29
C ASP A 348 2.62 -25.88 33.86
N ARG A 349 3.10 -25.89 32.60
CA ARG A 349 4.00 -24.87 32.08
C ARG A 349 3.26 -23.54 31.95
N VAL A 350 3.76 -22.54 32.66
CA VAL A 350 3.23 -21.16 32.67
C VAL A 350 4.39 -20.22 32.37
N GLU A 351 4.29 -19.47 31.28
CA GLU A 351 5.36 -18.57 30.82
C GLU A 351 4.83 -17.43 29.98
N GLU A 352 5.69 -16.47 29.66
CA GLU A 352 5.38 -15.40 28.74
C GLU A 352 5.11 -15.94 27.33
N VAL A 353 3.97 -15.54 26.74
CA VAL A 353 3.53 -15.99 25.42
C VAL A 353 3.57 -14.88 24.39
N PHE A 354 3.84 -15.25 23.14
CA PHE A 354 4.10 -14.33 22.04
C PHE A 354 3.22 -14.66 20.83
N CYS A 355 2.90 -13.65 20.03
CA CYS A 355 2.19 -13.88 18.77
C CYS A 355 2.47 -12.77 17.74
N ALA A 356 2.19 -13.09 16.49
CA ALA A 356 2.13 -12.11 15.40
C ALA A 356 0.75 -11.40 15.36
N GLU A 357 0.71 -10.19 14.81
CA GLU A 357 -0.51 -9.49 14.42
C GLU A 357 -0.57 -9.41 12.89
N VAL A 358 -1.05 -10.47 12.24
CA VAL A 358 -1.11 -10.52 10.77
C VAL A 358 -2.41 -9.87 10.28
N PRO A 359 -2.36 -8.77 9.51
CA PRO A 359 -3.56 -8.04 9.09
C PRO A 359 -4.41 -8.82 8.10
N GLU A 360 -3.78 -9.45 7.11
CA GLU A 360 -4.46 -10.17 6.03
C GLU A 360 -4.44 -11.68 6.26
N GLY A 361 -5.63 -12.30 6.30
CA GLY A 361 -5.78 -13.75 6.45
C GLY A 361 -5.48 -14.30 7.86
N HIS A 362 -5.09 -13.43 8.81
CA HIS A 362 -4.95 -13.72 10.25
C HIS A 362 -4.17 -15.01 10.58
N ALA A 363 -3.13 -15.28 9.80
CA ALA A 363 -2.35 -16.50 9.92
C ALA A 363 -0.91 -16.25 9.45
N PHE A 364 0.03 -16.93 10.11
CA PHE A 364 1.43 -16.94 9.74
C PHE A 364 1.96 -18.36 9.81
N THR A 365 3.09 -18.58 9.17
CA THR A 365 3.68 -19.91 9.04
C THR A 365 4.81 -20.07 10.05
N LEU A 366 4.77 -21.14 10.83
CA LEU A 366 5.86 -21.57 11.68
C LEU A 366 6.92 -22.30 10.85
N GLU A 367 8.06 -22.59 11.46
CA GLU A 367 9.02 -23.50 10.86
C GLU A 367 8.40 -24.88 10.50
N ASP A 368 9.06 -25.61 9.61
CA ASP A 368 8.53 -26.85 9.00
C ASP A 368 7.21 -26.66 8.24
N ASN A 369 6.90 -25.40 7.89
CA ASN A 369 5.78 -24.98 7.06
C ASN A 369 4.41 -25.19 7.72
N ILE A 370 4.31 -25.16 9.04
CA ILE A 370 3.04 -25.33 9.76
C ILE A 370 2.29 -23.99 9.78
N LEU A 371 1.10 -23.92 9.17
CA LEU A 371 0.28 -22.72 9.22
C LEU A 371 -0.44 -22.62 10.57
N THR A 372 -0.34 -21.46 11.21
CA THR A 372 -0.99 -21.20 12.50
C THR A 372 -1.70 -19.85 12.49
N GLY A 373 -2.72 -19.70 13.33
CA GLY A 373 -3.46 -18.45 13.47
C GLY A 373 -2.76 -17.49 14.42
N ASN A 374 -3.13 -16.22 14.34
CA ASN A 374 -2.52 -15.15 15.13
C ASN A 374 -3.46 -14.62 16.26
N CYS A 375 -2.91 -13.93 17.26
CA CYS A 375 -3.65 -13.25 18.35
C CYS A 375 -4.41 -12.06 17.75
N PHE A 376 -5.73 -11.99 17.98
CA PHE A 376 -6.58 -10.91 17.48
C PHE A 376 -6.34 -9.64 18.31
N GLY A 377 -5.35 -8.85 17.92
CA GLY A 377 -5.17 -7.47 18.34
C GLY A 377 -5.63 -6.53 17.23
N CYS A 378 -6.92 -6.23 17.14
CA CYS A 378 -7.25 -4.87 16.72
C CYS A 378 -6.89 -3.98 17.93
N GLN A 379 -6.27 -2.82 17.71
CA GLN A 379 -5.79 -2.00 18.82
C GLN A 379 -6.93 -1.40 19.69
N GLU A 380 -8.19 -1.72 19.37
CA GLU A 380 -9.38 -1.30 20.13
C GLU A 380 -10.07 -2.50 20.78
N GLY A 381 -9.95 -2.62 22.10
CA GLY A 381 -10.72 -3.55 22.94
C GLY A 381 -11.49 -2.81 24.03
N GLY A 382 -12.52 -3.45 24.59
CA GLY A 382 -13.33 -2.87 25.67
C GLY A 382 -14.54 -3.73 26.05
N ASP A 383 -15.15 -3.43 27.19
CA ASP A 383 -16.43 -4.01 27.60
C ASP A 383 -17.61 -3.34 26.88
N VAL A 384 -18.85 -3.73 27.22
CA VAL A 384 -20.07 -3.18 26.64
C VAL A 384 -20.21 -1.66 26.79
N ILE A 385 -19.64 -1.09 27.86
CA ILE A 385 -19.64 0.35 28.12
C ILE A 385 -18.63 1.04 27.19
N ALA A 386 -17.40 0.53 27.11
CA ALA A 386 -16.39 1.07 26.20
C ALA A 386 -16.82 0.98 24.72
N PHE A 387 -17.54 -0.06 24.32
CA PHE A 387 -18.14 -0.18 23.00
C PHE A 387 -19.11 0.97 22.70
N LEU A 388 -20.06 1.23 23.60
CA LEU A 388 -21.08 2.26 23.42
C LEU A 388 -20.51 3.69 23.46
N MET A 389 -19.56 3.95 24.36
CA MET A 389 -18.84 5.23 24.41
C MET A 389 -18.19 5.54 23.06
N LYS A 390 -17.55 4.54 22.45
CA LYS A 390 -16.85 4.70 21.16
C LYS A 390 -17.81 4.80 19.97
N ILE A 391 -18.88 4.01 19.95
CA ILE A 391 -19.80 3.95 18.79
C ILE A 391 -20.78 5.13 18.75
N ASP A 392 -21.24 5.58 19.93
CA ASP A 392 -22.25 6.63 20.07
C ASP A 392 -21.64 7.97 20.55
N GLY A 393 -20.33 8.01 20.83
CA GLY A 393 -19.63 9.21 21.27
C GLY A 393 -20.07 9.72 22.65
N LEU A 394 -20.59 8.83 23.50
CA LEU A 394 -21.11 9.15 24.83
C LEU A 394 -19.98 9.14 25.88
N SER A 395 -20.14 9.96 26.92
CA SER A 395 -19.30 9.86 28.12
C SER A 395 -19.63 8.59 28.92
N PHE A 396 -18.74 8.20 29.84
CA PHE A 396 -18.93 7.02 30.69
C PHE A 396 -20.27 7.06 31.46
N GLY A 397 -20.60 8.19 32.09
CA GLY A 397 -21.84 8.34 32.85
C GLY A 397 -23.11 8.24 31.98
N GLU A 398 -23.12 8.90 30.82
CA GLU A 398 -24.23 8.82 29.86
C GLU A 398 -24.42 7.40 29.31
N THR A 399 -23.31 6.67 29.13
CA THR A 399 -23.35 5.29 28.67
C THR A 399 -23.94 4.35 29.73
N VAL A 400 -23.53 4.52 31.00
CA VAL A 400 -24.07 3.76 32.12
C VAL A 400 -25.55 4.05 32.34
N GLU A 401 -25.97 5.31 32.27
CA GLU A 401 -27.38 5.72 32.37
C GLU A 401 -28.23 5.12 31.25
N ARG A 402 -27.76 5.21 30.00
CA ARG A 402 -28.46 4.64 28.86
C ARG A 402 -28.60 3.11 28.94
N LEU A 403 -27.57 2.43 29.42
CA LEU A 403 -27.63 0.98 29.66
C LEU A 403 -28.55 0.64 30.82
N ALA A 404 -28.50 1.40 31.91
CA ALA A 404 -29.34 1.21 33.08
C ALA A 404 -30.83 1.37 32.75
N ASP A 405 -31.20 2.41 32.00
CA ASP A 405 -32.58 2.61 31.52
C ASP A 405 -33.05 1.47 30.61
N LYS A 406 -32.18 1.01 29.72
CA LYS A 406 -32.49 -0.07 28.77
C LYS A 406 -32.68 -1.43 29.45
N TYR A 407 -31.89 -1.73 30.49
CA TYR A 407 -31.88 -3.02 31.18
C TYR A 407 -32.54 -2.98 32.57
N GLY A 408 -33.19 -1.87 32.92
CA GLY A 408 -33.97 -1.71 34.15
C GLY A 408 -33.13 -1.74 35.44
N VAL A 409 -31.90 -1.22 35.41
CA VAL A 409 -31.04 -1.08 36.61
C VAL A 409 -31.27 0.30 37.24
N GLN A 410 -31.52 0.35 38.55
CA GLN A 410 -31.62 1.63 39.26
C GLN A 410 -30.23 2.11 39.69
N LEU A 411 -29.82 3.29 39.21
CA LEU A 411 -28.51 3.87 39.55
C LEU A 411 -28.59 4.71 40.83
N ARG A 412 -27.74 4.40 41.81
CA ARG A 412 -27.55 5.16 43.05
C ARG A 412 -26.23 5.92 42.97
N ARG A 413 -26.24 7.15 43.49
CA ARG A 413 -25.10 8.07 43.42
C ARG A 413 -24.61 8.42 44.83
N GLU A 414 -23.30 8.46 45.02
CA GLU A 414 -22.64 8.89 46.26
C GLU A 414 -22.34 10.38 46.20
N ASP A 415 -22.80 11.12 47.21
CA ASP A 415 -22.65 12.58 47.26
C ASP A 415 -21.18 12.97 47.48
N GLY A 416 -20.63 13.71 46.52
CA GLY A 416 -19.30 14.30 46.61
C GLY A 416 -19.38 15.78 47.01
N ASP A 417 -18.65 16.14 48.06
CA ASP A 417 -18.63 17.43 48.76
C ASP A 417 -17.84 18.53 48.01
N GLY A 418 -18.18 18.77 46.73
CA GLY A 418 -17.49 19.74 45.86
C GLY A 418 -18.42 20.84 45.30
N PRO A 419 -17.95 22.09 45.15
CA PRO A 419 -18.78 23.20 44.68
C PRO A 419 -19.26 22.98 43.22
N PRO A 420 -20.47 23.45 42.86
CA PRO A 420 -21.12 23.07 41.61
C PRO A 420 -20.48 23.71 40.38
N GLU A 421 -19.96 22.88 39.47
CA GLU A 421 -19.70 23.26 38.07
C GLU A 421 -21.00 23.31 37.25
N ARG A 422 -21.03 24.20 36.25
CA ARG A 422 -22.20 24.66 35.47
C ARG A 422 -23.03 23.54 34.79
N PRO A 423 -24.33 23.77 34.51
CA PRO A 423 -25.26 22.72 34.08
C PRO A 423 -24.88 22.09 32.74
N ARG A 424 -24.94 20.74 32.64
CA ARG A 424 -25.08 20.04 31.35
C ARG A 424 -26.39 20.49 30.73
N GLY A 425 -26.34 20.94 29.47
CA GLY A 425 -27.52 21.42 28.74
C GLY A 425 -28.62 20.36 28.56
N PRO A 426 -29.74 20.72 27.91
CA PRO A 426 -30.91 19.85 27.80
C PRO A 426 -30.63 18.49 27.13
N ALA A 427 -31.34 17.45 27.56
CA ALA A 427 -31.18 16.08 27.06
C ALA A 427 -31.51 15.95 25.55
N ARG A 428 -30.75 15.12 24.83
CA ARG A 428 -30.89 14.89 23.36
C ARG A 428 -32.33 14.63 22.93
N GLY A 429 -33.06 13.76 23.63
CA GLY A 429 -34.44 13.41 23.28
C GLY A 429 -35.39 14.61 23.26
N ARG A 430 -35.17 15.57 24.16
CA ARG A 430 -36.01 16.75 24.27
C ARG A 430 -35.76 17.76 23.14
N LEU A 431 -34.51 17.86 22.68
CA LEU A 431 -34.14 18.68 21.51
C LEU A 431 -34.73 18.13 20.21
N ILE A 432 -34.82 16.81 20.06
CA ILE A 432 -35.48 16.15 18.91
C ILE A 432 -36.98 16.44 18.93
N GLU A 433 -37.60 16.31 20.09
CA GLU A 433 -39.03 16.60 20.24
C GLU A 433 -39.35 18.07 19.90
N ALA A 434 -38.50 19.01 20.33
CA ALA A 434 -38.62 20.42 19.95
C ALA A 434 -38.56 20.64 18.44
N ASN A 435 -37.60 20.02 17.76
CA ASN A 435 -37.47 20.11 16.30
C ASN A 435 -38.65 19.46 15.56
N LYS A 436 -39.19 18.35 16.08
CA LYS A 436 -40.38 17.70 15.54
C LYS A 436 -41.61 18.62 15.62
N ILE A 437 -41.86 19.21 16.79
CA ILE A 437 -42.96 20.16 16.99
C ILE A 437 -42.81 21.37 16.06
N ALA A 438 -41.58 21.90 15.94
CA ALA A 438 -41.31 23.01 15.03
C ALA A 438 -41.57 22.65 13.57
N GLN A 439 -41.21 21.44 13.15
CA GLN A 439 -41.49 20.97 11.79
C GLN A 439 -43.00 20.94 11.51
N GLU A 440 -43.78 20.32 12.40
CA GLU A 440 -45.24 20.22 12.24
C GLU A 440 -45.87 21.63 12.15
N PHE A 441 -45.39 22.55 12.99
CA PHE A 441 -45.80 23.96 12.94
C PHE A 441 -45.49 24.59 11.58
N TYR A 442 -44.24 24.52 11.12
CA TYR A 442 -43.83 25.13 9.86
C TYR A 442 -44.53 24.53 8.63
N ALA A 443 -44.79 23.22 8.62
CA ALA A 443 -45.56 22.58 7.57
C ALA A 443 -46.99 23.13 7.50
N GLY A 444 -47.65 23.33 8.65
CA GLY A 444 -48.96 23.97 8.71
C GLY A 444 -48.96 25.42 8.23
N GLN A 445 -47.87 26.16 8.49
CA GLN A 445 -47.73 27.56 8.02
C GLN A 445 -47.62 27.67 6.50
N LEU A 446 -47.16 26.63 5.80
CA LEU A 446 -47.01 26.64 4.34
C LEU A 446 -48.37 26.71 3.62
N GLU A 447 -49.47 26.36 4.28
CA GLU A 447 -50.84 26.43 3.72
C GLU A 447 -51.50 27.81 3.95
N THR A 448 -50.87 28.72 4.69
CA THR A 448 -51.44 30.03 5.02
C THR A 448 -51.33 31.02 3.86
N ALA A 449 -52.06 32.14 3.95
CA ALA A 449 -51.99 33.22 2.97
C ALA A 449 -50.58 33.87 2.90
N ASP A 450 -49.85 33.92 4.02
CA ASP A 450 -48.51 34.52 4.08
C ASP A 450 -47.45 33.72 3.31
N ALA A 451 -47.72 32.45 3.02
CA ALA A 451 -46.81 31.53 2.35
C ALA A 451 -47.01 31.45 0.82
N VAL A 452 -47.82 32.34 0.20
CA VAL A 452 -48.06 32.34 -1.26
C VAL A 452 -46.74 32.38 -2.03
N ALA A 453 -45.85 33.33 -1.71
CA ALA A 453 -44.55 33.44 -2.38
C ALA A 453 -43.68 32.17 -2.24
N ALA A 454 -43.83 31.43 -1.13
CA ALA A 454 -43.12 30.17 -0.92
C ALA A 454 -43.65 29.05 -1.84
N ARG A 455 -44.98 28.97 -2.00
CA ARG A 455 -45.63 28.01 -2.89
C ARG A 455 -45.42 28.35 -4.36
N ASP A 456 -45.43 29.62 -4.72
CA ASP A 456 -45.11 30.08 -6.07
C ASP A 456 -43.68 29.69 -6.45
N PHE A 457 -42.72 29.89 -5.53
CA PHE A 457 -41.34 29.45 -5.72
C PHE A 457 -41.23 27.94 -5.96
N LEU A 458 -41.92 27.12 -5.16
CA LEU A 458 -41.93 25.66 -5.32
C LEU A 458 -42.53 25.24 -6.67
N THR A 459 -43.66 25.86 -7.04
CA THR A 459 -44.36 25.59 -8.30
C THR A 459 -43.51 25.95 -9.51
N GLN A 460 -42.84 27.11 -9.49
CA GLN A 460 -41.90 27.53 -10.53
C GLN A 460 -40.72 26.56 -10.69
N ARG A 461 -40.36 25.85 -9.62
CA ARG A 461 -39.31 24.83 -9.60
C ARG A 461 -39.82 23.40 -9.87
N GLY A 462 -41.09 23.24 -10.21
CA GLY A 462 -41.68 21.93 -10.53
C GLY A 462 -41.93 21.03 -9.31
N PHE A 463 -42.11 21.63 -8.12
CA PHE A 463 -42.49 20.91 -6.90
C PHE A 463 -43.94 21.21 -6.54
N ASP A 464 -44.78 20.18 -6.61
CA ASP A 464 -46.19 20.25 -6.23
C ASP A 464 -46.38 20.06 -4.71
N LYS A 465 -47.66 20.01 -4.30
CA LYS A 465 -48.04 19.83 -2.90
C LYS A 465 -47.59 18.48 -2.33
N ASP A 466 -47.63 17.42 -3.14
CA ASP A 466 -47.25 16.07 -2.71
C ASP A 466 -45.73 15.96 -2.52
N ALA A 467 -44.94 16.60 -3.39
CA ALA A 467 -43.52 16.79 -3.19
C ALA A 467 -43.25 17.56 -1.90
N ALA A 468 -43.90 18.71 -1.69
CA ALA A 468 -43.72 19.50 -0.48
C ALA A 468 -44.03 18.70 0.80
N ALA A 469 -45.08 17.87 0.79
CA ALA A 469 -45.43 16.99 1.90
C ALA A 469 -44.38 15.87 2.11
N THR A 470 -43.91 15.23 1.03
CA THR A 470 -42.91 14.16 1.07
C THR A 470 -41.62 14.61 1.73
N PHE A 471 -41.13 15.81 1.38
CA PHE A 471 -39.91 16.39 1.97
C PHE A 471 -40.16 17.16 3.27
N GLY A 472 -41.43 17.24 3.71
CA GLY A 472 -41.83 17.91 4.94
C GLY A 472 -41.55 19.41 4.97
N LEU A 473 -41.66 20.07 3.81
CA LEU A 473 -41.38 21.50 3.67
C LEU A 473 -42.32 22.35 4.51
N GLY A 474 -41.83 23.52 4.94
CA GLY A 474 -42.60 24.44 5.75
C GLY A 474 -42.30 25.90 5.46
N PHE A 475 -43.05 26.80 6.08
CA PHE A 475 -42.83 28.24 5.97
C PHE A 475 -42.63 28.86 7.35
N ALA A 476 -41.60 29.68 7.51
CA ALA A 476 -41.39 30.48 8.71
C ALA A 476 -42.19 31.79 8.61
N PRO A 477 -43.11 32.08 9.55
CA PRO A 477 -43.84 33.34 9.58
C PRO A 477 -42.92 34.56 9.69
N ARG A 478 -43.43 35.74 9.30
CA ARG A 478 -42.66 36.99 9.29
C ARG A 478 -42.65 37.73 10.63
N ASP A 479 -43.57 37.41 11.54
CA ASP A 479 -43.74 38.09 12.82
C ASP A 479 -42.55 37.88 13.79
N GLY A 480 -41.82 36.77 13.62
CA GLY A 480 -40.58 36.47 14.32
C GLY A 480 -40.73 36.01 15.76
N GLU A 481 -41.95 35.66 16.19
CA GLU A 481 -42.22 35.12 17.54
C GLU A 481 -43.28 33.99 17.54
N ALA A 482 -43.87 33.66 16.39
CA ALA A 482 -44.93 32.66 16.29
C ALA A 482 -44.46 31.27 16.74
N LEU A 483 -43.25 30.84 16.35
CA LEU A 483 -42.72 29.54 16.77
C LEU A 483 -42.42 29.54 18.27
N ALA A 484 -41.75 30.57 18.81
CA ALA A 484 -41.46 30.67 20.24
C ALA A 484 -42.74 30.56 21.09
N ARG A 485 -43.82 31.24 20.67
CA ARG A 485 -45.13 31.14 21.33
C ARG A 485 -45.72 29.73 21.22
N HIS A 486 -45.59 29.09 20.05
CA HIS A 486 -46.07 27.73 19.82
C HIS A 486 -45.32 26.69 20.69
N LEU A 487 -43.99 26.77 20.76
CA LEU A 487 -43.16 25.85 21.56
C LEU A 487 -43.46 25.97 23.06
N ARG A 488 -43.60 27.19 23.59
CA ARG A 488 -44.04 27.40 24.98
C ARG A 488 -45.41 26.79 25.26
N GLY A 489 -46.36 26.97 24.35
CA GLY A 489 -47.69 26.35 24.43
C GLY A 489 -47.66 24.81 24.42
N ARG A 490 -46.57 24.21 23.93
CA ARG A 490 -46.31 22.76 23.94
C ARG A 490 -45.43 22.30 25.10
N GLY A 491 -45.17 23.18 26.08
CA GLY A 491 -44.41 22.83 27.29
C GLY A 491 -42.90 22.74 27.09
N LEU A 492 -42.35 23.40 26.08
CA LEU A 492 -40.90 23.59 25.93
C LEU A 492 -40.46 24.90 26.59
N THR A 493 -39.32 24.83 27.27
CA THR A 493 -38.67 26.01 27.85
C THR A 493 -37.92 26.80 26.78
N ASP A 494 -37.65 28.07 27.08
CA ASP A 494 -36.84 28.93 26.22
C ASP A 494 -35.41 28.38 26.09
N GLU A 495 -34.86 27.80 27.17
CA GLU A 495 -33.52 27.19 27.17
C GLU A 495 -33.44 25.98 26.23
N GLU A 496 -34.43 25.08 26.28
CA GLU A 496 -34.52 23.93 25.36
C GLU A 496 -34.66 24.39 23.91
N SER A 497 -35.48 25.42 23.67
CA SER A 497 -35.72 25.95 22.33
C SER A 497 -34.48 26.63 21.75
N ILE A 498 -33.71 27.34 22.59
CA ILE A 498 -32.42 27.95 22.21
C ILE A 498 -31.38 26.85 21.95
N ALA A 499 -31.28 25.85 22.83
CA ALA A 499 -30.35 24.74 22.68
C ALA A 499 -30.64 23.88 21.44
N ALA A 500 -31.91 23.78 21.04
CA ALA A 500 -32.33 23.14 19.79
C ALA A 500 -32.02 23.98 18.54
N GLY A 501 -31.61 25.25 18.69
CA GLY A 501 -31.29 26.16 17.59
C GLY A 501 -32.51 26.73 16.85
N LEU A 502 -33.70 26.63 17.44
CA LEU A 502 -34.98 27.04 16.85
C LEU A 502 -35.29 28.52 17.08
N VAL A 503 -34.93 29.02 18.26
CA VAL A 503 -35.09 30.42 18.69
C VAL A 503 -33.75 30.97 19.13
N ALA A 504 -33.62 32.29 19.19
CA ALA A 504 -32.45 32.97 19.71
C ALA A 504 -32.84 34.02 20.75
N SER A 505 -31.90 34.37 21.62
CA SER A 505 -32.11 35.35 22.68
C SER A 505 -31.49 36.70 22.29
N GLY A 506 -32.26 37.77 22.46
CA GLY A 506 -31.81 39.16 22.34
C GLY A 506 -32.31 39.98 23.53
N ARG A 507 -33.07 41.05 23.27
CA ARG A 507 -33.86 41.73 24.32
C ARG A 507 -35.06 40.89 24.79
N SER A 508 -35.58 40.07 23.89
CA SER A 508 -36.58 39.02 24.11
C SER A 508 -36.19 37.78 23.30
N VAL A 509 -36.82 36.64 23.57
CA VAL A 509 -36.68 35.43 22.75
C VAL A 509 -37.42 35.62 21.43
N TYR A 510 -36.79 35.26 20.33
CA TYR A 510 -37.33 35.42 19.00
C TYR A 510 -37.02 34.22 18.09
N ASP A 511 -37.82 34.03 17.05
CA ASP A 511 -37.66 32.96 16.08
C ASP A 511 -36.41 33.19 15.21
N ARG A 512 -35.61 32.14 15.05
CA ARG A 512 -34.37 32.21 14.28
C ARG A 512 -34.63 32.32 12.77
N PHE A 513 -35.68 31.66 12.29
CA PHE A 513 -36.10 31.69 10.89
C PHE A 513 -37.34 32.57 10.75
N ARG A 514 -37.35 33.45 9.75
CA ARG A 514 -38.44 34.43 9.55
C ARG A 514 -38.66 34.70 8.08
N GLY A 515 -39.90 34.61 7.61
CA GLY A 515 -40.27 34.88 6.21
C GLY A 515 -39.54 34.01 5.19
N ARG A 516 -39.22 32.76 5.54
CA ARG A 516 -38.39 31.87 4.70
C ARG A 516 -39.07 30.54 4.46
N LEU A 517 -38.83 29.98 3.27
CA LEU A 517 -39.19 28.60 2.97
C LEU A 517 -38.18 27.66 3.65
N LEU A 518 -38.68 26.63 4.33
CA LEU A 518 -37.90 25.75 5.19
C LEU A 518 -37.86 24.31 4.67
N TRP A 519 -36.66 23.74 4.72
CA TRP A 519 -36.39 22.31 4.55
C TRP A 519 -36.01 21.72 5.90
N PRO A 520 -36.76 20.71 6.41
CA PRO A 520 -36.36 19.99 7.61
C PRO A 520 -35.13 19.15 7.31
N ILE A 521 -34.13 19.22 8.18
CA ILE A 521 -32.92 18.42 8.09
C ILE A 521 -33.03 17.29 9.10
N ARG A 522 -33.01 16.05 8.60
CA ARG A 522 -33.20 14.84 9.41
C ARG A 522 -31.91 14.04 9.55
N ASP A 523 -31.78 13.33 10.67
CA ASP A 523 -30.76 12.32 10.83
C ASP A 523 -31.12 11.03 10.05
N ALA A 524 -30.21 10.06 10.02
CA ALA A 524 -30.45 8.81 9.31
C ALA A 524 -31.60 7.96 9.89
N SER A 525 -32.07 8.23 11.11
CA SER A 525 -33.24 7.56 11.69
C SER A 525 -34.55 8.17 11.19
N GLY A 526 -34.50 9.41 10.69
CA GLY A 526 -35.63 10.20 10.23
C GLY A 526 -36.04 11.30 11.22
N ASP A 527 -35.32 11.45 12.33
CA ASP A 527 -35.62 12.47 13.33
C ASP A 527 -35.15 13.85 12.85
N THR A 528 -36.00 14.87 12.98
CA THR A 528 -35.64 16.24 12.61
C THR A 528 -34.68 16.82 13.66
N ILE A 529 -33.53 17.30 13.19
CA ILE A 529 -32.45 17.82 14.04
C ILE A 529 -32.10 19.27 13.73
N GLY A 530 -32.63 19.84 12.65
CA GLY A 530 -32.45 21.22 12.26
C GLY A 530 -33.21 21.58 10.98
N PHE A 531 -32.95 22.77 10.44
CA PHE A 531 -33.62 23.30 9.26
C PHE A 531 -32.67 24.09 8.37
N GLY A 532 -32.93 24.05 7.06
CA GLY A 532 -32.37 24.98 6.07
C GLY A 532 -33.44 25.94 5.58
N ALA A 533 -33.14 27.23 5.51
CA ALA A 533 -34.11 28.30 5.28
C ALA A 533 -33.73 29.19 4.10
N ARG A 534 -34.53 29.15 3.04
CA ARG A 534 -34.31 29.92 1.81
C ARG A 534 -35.03 31.26 1.86
N ARG A 535 -34.32 32.32 1.47
CA ARG A 535 -34.89 33.65 1.25
C ARG A 535 -35.86 33.62 0.07
N ILE A 536 -37.05 34.19 0.26
CA ILE A 536 -38.10 34.30 -0.78
C ILE A 536 -38.68 35.72 -0.89
N PHE A 537 -38.32 36.63 0.01
CA PHE A 537 -38.70 38.04 -0.04
C PHE A 537 -37.45 38.94 -0.15
N ASP A 538 -37.56 39.99 -0.94
CA ASP A 538 -36.46 40.93 -1.17
C ASP A 538 -36.22 41.87 0.02
N ASP A 539 -37.22 42.06 0.88
CA ASP A 539 -37.14 42.90 2.08
C ASP A 539 -36.65 42.16 3.34
N ASP A 540 -36.16 40.91 3.19
CA ASP A 540 -35.53 40.16 4.27
C ASP A 540 -34.22 40.83 4.72
N LYS A 541 -34.08 41.07 6.03
CA LYS A 541 -32.90 41.69 6.66
C LYS A 541 -31.64 40.84 6.53
N ILE A 542 -31.77 39.52 6.41
CA ILE A 542 -30.64 38.61 6.23
C ILE A 542 -30.43 38.40 4.72
N GLU A 543 -29.37 38.96 4.17
CA GLU A 543 -29.17 38.91 2.71
C GLU A 543 -28.83 37.51 2.18
N ALA A 544 -28.36 36.60 3.05
CA ALA A 544 -27.95 35.25 2.68
C ALA A 544 -29.08 34.44 2.01
N LYS A 545 -28.78 33.85 0.84
CA LYS A 545 -29.69 33.01 0.05
C LYS A 545 -30.27 31.85 0.88
N TYR A 546 -29.42 31.19 1.67
CA TYR A 546 -29.79 30.13 2.61
C TYR A 546 -29.24 30.42 4.01
N LEU A 547 -30.02 30.05 5.03
CA LEU A 547 -29.65 30.09 6.44
C LEU A 547 -29.93 28.72 7.07
N ASN A 548 -28.96 28.12 7.75
CA ASN A 548 -29.13 26.83 8.42
C ASN A 548 -29.15 26.99 9.93
N THR A 549 -29.69 25.99 10.62
CA THR A 549 -29.54 25.85 12.09
C THR A 549 -28.07 25.97 12.47
N SER A 550 -27.79 26.67 13.58
CA SER A 550 -26.44 26.76 14.15
C SER A 550 -25.98 25.40 14.68
N GLU A 551 -24.70 25.25 14.99
CA GLU A 551 -24.19 24.06 15.69
C GLU A 551 -24.95 23.84 17.01
N THR A 552 -25.44 22.61 17.21
CA THR A 552 -26.08 22.16 18.45
C THR A 552 -25.51 20.79 18.86
N SER A 553 -25.94 20.25 20.00
CA SER A 553 -25.56 18.89 20.40
C SER A 553 -26.12 17.80 19.46
N ILE A 554 -27.17 18.11 18.67
CA ILE A 554 -27.83 17.19 17.75
C ILE A 554 -27.63 17.54 16.27
N TYR A 555 -27.14 18.74 15.96
CA TYR A 555 -26.88 19.22 14.61
C TYR A 555 -25.42 19.64 14.47
N LYS A 556 -24.68 18.88 13.66
CA LYS A 556 -23.29 19.18 13.29
C LYS A 556 -23.17 19.34 11.79
N LYS A 557 -22.87 20.56 11.32
CA LYS A 557 -22.86 20.87 9.89
C LYS A 557 -21.85 20.04 9.09
N SER A 558 -20.77 19.56 9.73
CA SER A 558 -19.76 18.70 9.09
C SER A 558 -20.21 17.25 8.86
N GLN A 559 -21.32 16.81 9.45
CA GLN A 559 -21.76 15.40 9.43
C GLN A 559 -23.12 15.22 8.77
N VAL A 560 -23.94 16.27 8.73
CA VAL A 560 -25.34 16.17 8.33
C VAL A 560 -25.49 16.30 6.81
N LEU A 561 -26.20 15.35 6.21
CA LEU A 561 -26.52 15.29 4.78
C LEU A 561 -28.04 15.35 4.61
N TYR A 562 -28.52 16.34 3.87
CA TYR A 562 -29.94 16.46 3.55
C TYR A 562 -30.37 15.32 2.62
N GLY A 563 -31.53 14.72 2.89
CA GLY A 563 -32.09 13.60 2.12
C GLY A 563 -31.57 12.21 2.54
N ILE A 564 -30.68 12.12 3.53
CA ILE A 564 -30.09 10.83 3.95
C ILE A 564 -31.13 9.85 4.51
N ASP A 565 -32.17 10.36 5.16
CA ASP A 565 -33.28 9.59 5.71
C ASP A 565 -34.08 8.86 4.62
N LEU A 566 -34.25 9.52 3.47
CA LEU A 566 -34.89 8.98 2.26
C LEU A 566 -33.93 8.06 1.51
N ALA A 567 -32.68 8.48 1.35
CA ALA A 567 -31.73 7.81 0.47
C ALA A 567 -31.10 6.55 1.07
N ARG A 568 -31.00 6.42 2.40
CA ARG A 568 -30.25 5.33 3.06
C ARG A 568 -30.61 3.93 2.59
N ARG A 569 -31.90 3.64 2.33
CA ARG A 569 -32.36 2.32 1.92
C ARG A 569 -31.96 2.00 0.48
N ASP A 570 -32.03 3.00 -0.39
CA ASP A 570 -31.65 2.86 -1.79
C ASP A 570 -30.13 2.86 -1.97
N MET A 571 -29.40 3.66 -1.19
CA MET A 571 -27.94 3.60 -1.11
C MET A 571 -27.46 2.22 -0.68
N ALA A 572 -28.12 1.64 0.33
CA ALA A 572 -27.89 0.28 0.77
C ALA A 572 -28.14 -0.76 -0.32
N ARG A 573 -29.26 -0.64 -1.03
CA ARG A 573 -29.67 -1.60 -2.07
C ARG A 573 -28.81 -1.53 -3.34
N SER A 574 -28.45 -0.32 -3.76
CA SER A 574 -27.77 -0.05 -5.04
C SER A 574 -26.27 0.14 -4.90
N SER A 575 -25.75 0.27 -3.68
CA SER A 575 -24.37 0.67 -3.39
C SER A 575 -23.99 1.95 -4.14
N GLN A 576 -24.90 2.91 -4.25
CA GLN A 576 -24.66 4.17 -4.94
C GLN A 576 -25.15 5.36 -4.11
N ALA A 577 -24.36 6.43 -4.04
CA ALA A 577 -24.75 7.73 -3.50
C ALA A 577 -24.53 8.82 -4.55
N VAL A 578 -25.50 9.72 -4.70
CA VAL A 578 -25.37 10.89 -5.57
C VAL A 578 -25.29 12.13 -4.70
N VAL A 579 -24.19 12.86 -4.76
CA VAL A 579 -23.98 14.09 -4.02
C VAL A 579 -24.27 15.28 -4.94
N VAL A 580 -25.27 16.07 -4.57
CA VAL A 580 -25.72 17.27 -5.29
C VAL A 580 -25.52 18.53 -4.44
N GLU A 581 -25.68 19.71 -5.02
CA GLU A 581 -25.31 20.97 -4.36
C GLU A 581 -26.34 21.45 -3.33
N GLY A 582 -27.63 21.36 -3.66
CA GLY A 582 -28.69 22.00 -2.88
C GLY A 582 -29.89 21.13 -2.54
N TYR A 583 -30.76 21.68 -1.69
CA TYR A 583 -32.00 21.04 -1.26
C TYR A 583 -32.95 20.74 -2.43
N THR A 584 -33.05 21.68 -3.39
CA THR A 584 -33.88 21.53 -4.58
C THR A 584 -33.38 20.44 -5.51
N ASP A 585 -32.07 20.24 -5.59
CA ASP A 585 -31.47 19.22 -6.44
C ASP A 585 -31.72 17.82 -5.89
N VAL A 586 -31.66 17.67 -4.56
CA VAL A 586 -32.05 16.42 -3.90
C VAL A 586 -33.51 16.11 -4.23
N MET A 587 -34.41 17.08 -4.06
CA MET A 587 -35.82 16.88 -4.40
C MET A 587 -36.02 16.51 -5.87
N ALA A 588 -35.33 17.21 -6.79
CA ALA A 588 -35.42 16.97 -8.22
C ALA A 588 -34.93 15.57 -8.58
N CYS A 589 -33.80 15.13 -8.04
CA CYS A 589 -33.25 13.79 -8.23
C CYS A 589 -34.20 12.70 -7.72
N HIS A 590 -34.70 12.84 -6.49
CA HIS A 590 -35.62 11.84 -5.92
C HIS A 590 -36.90 11.69 -6.74
N LEU A 591 -37.51 12.80 -7.15
CA LEU A 591 -38.70 12.80 -8.01
C LEU A 591 -38.42 12.26 -9.42
N ALA A 592 -37.20 12.46 -9.94
CA ALA A 592 -36.78 11.92 -11.23
C ALA A 592 -36.38 10.42 -11.19
N GLY A 593 -36.46 9.77 -10.03
CA GLY A 593 -36.10 8.36 -9.86
C GLY A 593 -34.62 8.11 -9.57
N VAL A 594 -33.92 9.10 -9.02
CA VAL A 594 -32.57 8.98 -8.44
C VAL A 594 -32.68 9.11 -6.91
N PRO A 595 -33.16 8.06 -6.22
CA PRO A 595 -33.47 8.12 -4.77
C PRO A 595 -32.22 8.10 -3.89
N THR A 596 -31.03 8.00 -4.47
CA THR A 596 -29.74 7.98 -3.76
C THR A 596 -29.12 9.35 -3.58
N ALA A 597 -29.86 10.43 -3.92
CA ALA A 597 -29.35 11.79 -3.89
C ALA A 597 -29.35 12.39 -2.48
N VAL A 598 -28.26 13.08 -2.12
CA VAL A 598 -28.07 13.84 -0.89
C VAL A 598 -27.30 15.14 -1.15
N ALA A 599 -27.43 16.12 -0.25
CA ALA A 599 -26.69 17.38 -0.32
C ALA A 599 -26.09 17.78 1.04
N THR A 600 -25.01 18.55 1.01
CA THR A 600 -24.46 19.17 2.22
C THR A 600 -25.30 20.38 2.64
N CYS A 601 -25.36 20.64 3.94
CA CYS A 601 -26.18 21.75 4.45
C CYS A 601 -25.38 23.04 4.53
N GLY A 602 -25.12 23.68 3.38
CA GLY A 602 -24.46 25.00 3.29
C GLY A 602 -22.97 24.98 3.64
N THR A 603 -22.30 23.85 3.47
CA THR A 603 -20.84 23.66 3.65
C THR A 603 -20.30 22.85 2.48
N ALA A 604 -18.99 22.94 2.24
CA ALA A 604 -18.33 22.01 1.32
C ALA A 604 -18.43 20.57 1.84
N PHE A 605 -18.55 19.62 0.91
CA PHE A 605 -18.41 18.19 1.21
C PHE A 605 -17.01 17.91 1.76
N GLY A 606 -16.91 16.99 2.73
CA GLY A 606 -15.68 16.74 3.49
C GLY A 606 -15.65 15.34 4.11
N ASP A 607 -14.56 15.02 4.80
CA ASP A 607 -14.27 13.65 5.26
C ASP A 607 -15.33 13.08 6.21
N ASP A 608 -15.89 13.92 7.08
CA ASP A 608 -16.96 13.53 8.00
C ASP A 608 -18.24 13.11 7.25
N HIS A 609 -18.60 13.83 6.17
CA HIS A 609 -19.71 13.46 5.29
C HIS A 609 -19.43 12.15 4.54
N ALA A 610 -18.21 11.99 4.02
CA ALA A 610 -17.79 10.76 3.35
C ALA A 610 -17.91 9.56 4.28
N ARG A 611 -17.51 9.71 5.54
CA ARG A 611 -17.63 8.67 6.57
C ARG A 611 -19.09 8.30 6.86
N VAL A 612 -20.01 9.28 6.83
CA VAL A 612 -21.45 9.02 6.96
C VAL A 612 -21.97 8.21 5.76
N LEU A 613 -21.64 8.60 4.53
CA LEU A 613 -22.08 7.88 3.33
C LEU A 613 -21.58 6.43 3.26
N ARG A 614 -20.32 6.18 3.63
CA ARG A 614 -19.74 4.83 3.62
C ARG A 614 -20.54 3.83 4.45
N ARG A 615 -21.15 4.26 5.55
CA ARG A 615 -21.99 3.40 6.41
C ARG A 615 -23.17 2.78 5.65
N PHE A 616 -23.65 3.45 4.59
CA PHE A 616 -24.82 3.03 3.85
C PHE A 616 -24.49 2.27 2.55
N LEU A 617 -23.29 2.44 1.97
CA LEU A 617 -22.96 1.94 0.63
C LEU A 617 -22.60 0.44 0.54
N HIS A 618 -22.76 -0.33 1.62
CA HIS A 618 -22.59 -1.79 1.68
C HIS A 618 -21.20 -2.25 1.24
N ASP A 619 -20.20 -2.04 2.11
CA ASP A 619 -18.88 -2.64 1.96
C ASP A 619 -18.85 -4.06 2.52
N HIS A 620 -19.32 -5.00 1.71
CA HIS A 620 -19.18 -6.43 1.97
C HIS A 620 -18.38 -7.07 0.83
N GLU A 621 -17.16 -7.48 1.17
CA GLU A 621 -16.26 -8.35 0.38
C GLU A 621 -15.47 -7.71 -0.78
N GLU A 622 -16.04 -6.77 -1.54
CA GLU A 622 -15.34 -5.95 -2.54
C GLU A 622 -15.91 -4.53 -2.46
N PHE A 623 -15.08 -3.50 -2.24
CA PHE A 623 -15.51 -2.10 -2.38
C PHE A 623 -16.10 -1.98 -3.79
N ARG A 624 -17.42 -1.83 -3.91
CA ARG A 624 -18.18 -1.65 -5.17
C ARG A 624 -19.10 -0.43 -5.09
N GLY A 625 -19.07 0.30 -3.98
CA GLY A 625 -19.88 1.48 -3.72
C GLY A 625 -19.46 2.68 -4.56
N GLU A 626 -20.40 3.25 -5.31
CA GLU A 626 -20.13 4.42 -6.15
C GLU A 626 -20.61 5.70 -5.46
N VAL A 627 -19.74 6.70 -5.35
CA VAL A 627 -20.16 8.05 -4.99
C VAL A 627 -20.03 8.95 -6.19
N ILE A 628 -21.14 9.58 -6.58
CA ILE A 628 -21.26 10.37 -7.80
C ILE A 628 -21.49 11.81 -7.40
N PHE A 629 -20.53 12.68 -7.68
CA PHE A 629 -20.74 14.12 -7.51
C PHE A 629 -21.37 14.70 -8.78
N THR A 630 -22.48 15.41 -8.64
CA THR A 630 -22.97 16.29 -9.70
C THR A 630 -22.41 17.67 -9.44
N PHE A 631 -21.77 18.26 -10.44
CA PHE A 631 -21.33 19.65 -10.37
C PHE A 631 -21.98 20.45 -11.49
N ASP A 632 -22.28 21.70 -11.18
CA ASP A 632 -22.57 22.70 -12.20
C ASP A 632 -21.30 22.84 -13.05
N GLY A 633 -21.43 22.89 -14.39
CA GLY A 633 -20.31 22.80 -15.33
C GLY A 633 -19.31 23.97 -15.32
N ASP A 634 -19.29 24.76 -14.25
CA ASP A 634 -18.51 25.99 -14.09
C ASP A 634 -17.16 25.77 -13.38
N SER A 635 -16.41 26.86 -13.19
CA SER A 635 -15.14 26.87 -12.47
C SER A 635 -15.24 26.48 -11.00
N ALA A 636 -16.41 26.67 -10.36
CA ALA A 636 -16.64 26.32 -8.96
C ALA A 636 -16.84 24.80 -8.80
N GLY A 637 -17.57 24.17 -9.72
CA GLY A 637 -17.70 22.72 -9.82
C GLY A 637 -16.36 22.01 -10.01
N GLN A 638 -15.47 22.57 -10.84
CA GLN A 638 -14.11 22.06 -11.01
C GLN A 638 -13.26 22.15 -9.72
N ALA A 639 -13.36 23.26 -9.00
CA ALA A 639 -12.65 23.44 -7.73
C ALA A 639 -13.19 22.49 -6.65
N ALA A 640 -14.50 22.23 -6.63
CA ALA A 640 -15.14 21.27 -5.74
C ALA A 640 -14.71 19.83 -6.06
N ALA A 641 -14.60 19.46 -7.34
CA ALA A 641 -14.07 18.17 -7.78
C ALA A 641 -12.61 17.95 -7.32
N LEU A 642 -11.75 18.95 -7.48
CA LEU A 642 -10.36 18.91 -7.00
C LEU A 642 -10.28 18.81 -5.47
N LYS A 643 -11.16 19.50 -4.74
CA LYS A 643 -11.23 19.42 -3.28
C LYS A 643 -11.70 18.04 -2.80
N ALA A 644 -12.68 17.45 -3.49
CA ALA A 644 -13.15 16.09 -3.24
C ALA A 644 -12.06 15.04 -3.54
N PHE A 645 -11.27 15.26 -4.60
CA PHE A 645 -10.13 14.41 -4.96
C PHE A 645 -9.01 14.41 -3.90
N ASN A 646 -8.77 15.57 -3.26
CA ASN A 646 -7.75 15.72 -2.22
C ASN A 646 -8.20 15.26 -0.81
N GLY A 647 -9.49 14.92 -0.62
CA GLY A 647 -10.03 14.33 0.61
C GLY A 647 -9.64 12.87 0.80
N ASP A 648 -10.27 12.17 1.77
CA ASP A 648 -9.97 10.79 2.16
C ASP A 648 -9.50 9.86 1.01
N GLN A 649 -8.23 9.47 1.06
CA GLN A 649 -7.50 8.72 0.02
C GLN A 649 -8.07 7.32 -0.30
N ASN A 650 -8.96 6.77 0.54
CA ASN A 650 -9.68 5.52 0.25
C ASN A 650 -10.86 5.73 -0.73
N PHE A 651 -11.38 6.96 -0.83
CA PHE A 651 -12.58 7.32 -1.59
C PHE A 651 -12.34 7.44 -3.11
N VAL A 652 -11.10 7.77 -3.49
CA VAL A 652 -10.73 8.21 -4.85
C VAL A 652 -11.01 7.17 -5.94
N SER A 653 -11.00 5.87 -5.60
CA SER A 653 -11.03 4.80 -6.60
C SER A 653 -12.41 4.36 -7.09
N GLN A 654 -13.49 4.82 -6.45
CA GLN A 654 -14.90 4.63 -6.87
C GLN A 654 -15.73 5.91 -6.72
N THR A 655 -15.04 7.05 -6.76
CA THR A 655 -15.70 8.33 -6.88
C THR A 655 -15.83 8.69 -8.35
N TYR A 656 -17.02 9.12 -8.74
CA TYR A 656 -17.37 9.56 -10.07
C TYR A 656 -17.85 11.00 -10.04
N VAL A 657 -17.84 11.61 -11.20
CA VAL A 657 -18.39 12.92 -11.44
C VAL A 657 -19.36 12.86 -12.62
N ALA A 658 -20.50 13.51 -12.49
CA ALA A 658 -21.47 13.72 -13.55
C ALA A 658 -21.57 15.23 -13.80
N ILE A 659 -21.33 15.65 -15.04
CA ILE A 659 -21.32 17.06 -15.44
C ILE A 659 -22.29 17.22 -16.59
N GLU A 660 -23.22 18.16 -16.45
CA GLU A 660 -24.15 18.52 -17.51
C GLU A 660 -23.47 19.53 -18.47
N PRO A 661 -23.46 19.28 -19.80
CA PRO A 661 -22.68 20.10 -20.75
C PRO A 661 -23.08 21.57 -20.86
N GLU A 662 -24.33 21.91 -20.59
CA GLU A 662 -24.86 23.29 -20.61
C GLU A 662 -24.75 23.96 -19.23
N GLY A 663 -24.22 23.26 -18.23
CA GLY A 663 -24.01 23.76 -16.88
C GLY A 663 -25.27 23.82 -16.02
N LEU A 664 -26.30 23.06 -16.36
CA LEU A 664 -27.56 23.01 -15.61
C LEU A 664 -27.43 22.15 -14.34
N ASP A 665 -27.91 22.67 -13.20
CA ASP A 665 -28.08 21.89 -11.97
C ASP A 665 -29.19 20.81 -12.15
N PRO A 666 -29.27 19.77 -11.29
CA PRO A 666 -30.29 18.74 -11.44
C PRO A 666 -31.73 19.26 -11.42
N CYS A 667 -32.01 20.36 -10.72
CA CYS A 667 -33.34 20.97 -10.66
C CYS A 667 -33.71 21.65 -12.00
N ASP A 668 -32.84 22.51 -12.50
CA ASP A 668 -32.98 23.22 -13.76
C ASP A 668 -32.98 22.24 -14.95
N LEU A 669 -32.13 21.20 -14.91
CA LEU A 669 -32.11 20.13 -15.88
C LEU A 669 -33.45 19.39 -15.93
N ARG A 670 -34.05 19.08 -14.78
CA ARG A 670 -35.36 18.44 -14.70
C ARG A 670 -36.46 19.34 -15.29
N ILE A 671 -36.43 20.64 -14.98
CA ILE A 671 -37.42 21.60 -15.48
C ILE A 671 -37.33 21.73 -17.00
N GLN A 672 -36.12 21.80 -17.55
CA GLN A 672 -35.91 22.06 -18.98
C GLN A 672 -36.00 20.80 -19.84
N LYS A 673 -35.49 19.66 -19.37
CA LYS A 673 -35.32 18.43 -20.16
C LYS A 673 -36.04 17.21 -19.58
N GLY A 674 -36.70 17.35 -18.42
CA GLY A 674 -37.51 16.31 -17.79
C GLY A 674 -36.73 15.27 -16.97
N ASP A 675 -37.46 14.38 -16.29
CA ASP A 675 -36.91 13.39 -15.35
C ASP A 675 -35.90 12.41 -15.98
N ALA A 676 -36.06 12.10 -17.27
CA ALA A 676 -35.16 11.22 -17.99
C ALA A 676 -33.75 11.82 -18.10
N ALA A 677 -33.63 13.14 -18.26
CA ALA A 677 -32.35 13.81 -18.40
C ALA A 677 -31.53 13.76 -17.10
N VAL A 678 -32.17 13.87 -15.93
CA VAL A 678 -31.50 13.74 -14.63
C VAL A 678 -30.97 12.32 -14.42
N ARG A 679 -31.74 11.30 -14.80
CA ARG A 679 -31.27 9.90 -14.77
C ARG A 679 -30.11 9.67 -15.73
N GLU A 680 -30.17 10.25 -16.92
CA GLU A 680 -29.10 10.15 -17.92
C GLU A 680 -27.81 10.85 -17.46
N LEU A 681 -27.90 12.01 -16.80
CA LEU A 681 -26.76 12.70 -16.19
C LEU A 681 -25.99 11.77 -15.25
N VAL A 682 -26.70 11.13 -14.30
CA VAL A 682 -26.10 10.20 -13.33
C VAL A 682 -25.57 8.94 -14.00
N ALA A 683 -26.26 8.44 -15.04
CA ALA A 683 -25.82 7.26 -15.80
C ALA A 683 -24.52 7.51 -16.58
N LYS A 684 -24.32 8.72 -17.12
CA LYS A 684 -23.12 9.13 -17.88
C LYS A 684 -21.94 9.56 -17.01
N ARG A 685 -21.96 9.27 -15.71
CA ARG A 685 -20.87 9.59 -14.79
C ARG A 685 -19.52 9.08 -15.32
N GLN A 686 -18.48 9.88 -15.14
CA GLN A 686 -17.09 9.53 -15.44
C GLN A 686 -16.28 9.41 -14.15
N PRO A 687 -15.23 8.57 -14.09
CA PRO A 687 -14.40 8.49 -12.90
C PRO A 687 -13.77 9.85 -12.54
N LEU A 688 -13.81 10.23 -11.25
CA LEU A 688 -13.34 11.55 -10.79
C LEU A 688 -11.87 11.77 -11.14
N TYR A 689 -11.02 10.75 -11.01
CA TYR A 689 -9.60 10.87 -11.34
C TYR A 689 -9.38 11.20 -12.83
N ARG A 690 -10.17 10.63 -13.74
CA ARG A 690 -10.04 10.88 -15.19
C ARG A 690 -10.38 12.34 -15.51
N PHE A 691 -11.42 12.86 -14.88
CA PHE A 691 -11.79 14.27 -14.97
C PHE A 691 -10.66 15.18 -14.48
N VAL A 692 -10.09 14.90 -13.31
CA VAL A 692 -8.97 15.67 -12.74
C VAL A 692 -7.74 15.62 -13.65
N LEU A 693 -7.37 14.45 -14.17
CA LEU A 693 -6.22 14.29 -15.07
C LEU A 693 -6.41 15.02 -16.39
N THR A 694 -7.61 14.98 -16.97
CA THR A 694 -7.94 15.72 -18.19
C THR A 694 -7.79 17.23 -17.96
N ASN A 695 -8.21 17.71 -16.79
CA ASN A 695 -8.06 19.12 -16.43
C ASN A 695 -6.58 19.50 -16.26
N VAL A 696 -5.77 18.67 -15.59
CA VAL A 696 -4.31 18.86 -15.50
C VAL A 696 -3.69 18.93 -16.89
N ALA A 697 -3.99 17.97 -17.77
CA ALA A 697 -3.46 17.93 -19.12
C ALA A 697 -3.81 19.19 -19.92
N SER A 698 -5.02 19.72 -19.76
CA SER A 698 -5.48 20.94 -20.45
C SER A 698 -4.72 22.22 -20.07
N LYS A 699 -3.98 22.23 -18.96
CA LYS A 699 -3.14 23.36 -18.53
C LYS A 699 -1.82 23.47 -19.30
N TYR A 700 -1.41 22.40 -19.99
CA TYR A 700 -0.09 22.29 -20.62
C TYR A 700 -0.21 22.13 -22.14
N ASP A 701 0.78 22.67 -22.86
CA ASP A 701 0.98 22.39 -24.27
C ASP A 701 1.66 21.03 -24.45
N LEU A 702 0.88 20.00 -24.81
CA LEU A 702 1.35 18.63 -24.94
C LEU A 702 2.14 18.36 -26.24
N ASP A 703 2.18 19.31 -27.18
CA ASP A 703 3.01 19.18 -28.38
C ASP A 703 4.50 19.36 -28.07
N ARG A 704 4.82 20.03 -26.96
CA ARG A 704 6.18 20.26 -26.49
C ARG A 704 6.66 19.21 -25.48
N ALA A 705 7.95 18.83 -25.57
CA ALA A 705 8.53 17.82 -24.69
C ALA A 705 8.60 18.24 -23.21
N ASP A 706 8.84 19.53 -22.94
CA ASP A 706 8.82 20.11 -21.60
C ASP A 706 7.39 20.14 -21.03
N GLY A 707 6.41 20.56 -21.83
CA GLY A 707 4.99 20.54 -21.46
C GLY A 707 4.49 19.15 -21.09
N ARG A 708 4.87 18.11 -21.84
CA ARG A 708 4.55 16.70 -21.50
C ARG A 708 5.18 16.26 -20.18
N ILE A 709 6.42 16.65 -19.90
CA ILE A 709 7.12 16.27 -18.66
C ILE A 709 6.50 16.98 -17.44
N ASP A 710 6.16 18.25 -17.57
CA ASP A 710 5.58 19.01 -16.47
C ASP A 710 4.13 18.56 -16.19
N ALA A 711 3.34 18.30 -17.24
CA ALA A 711 2.04 17.65 -17.12
C ALA A 711 2.16 16.28 -16.44
N LEU A 712 3.17 15.48 -16.82
CA LEU A 712 3.41 14.17 -16.22
C LEU A 712 3.78 14.26 -14.74
N ARG A 713 4.57 15.25 -14.33
CA ARG A 713 4.95 15.44 -12.93
C ARG A 713 3.75 15.82 -12.06
N GLU A 714 2.90 16.74 -12.53
CA GLU A 714 1.67 17.12 -11.81
C GLU A 714 0.71 15.94 -11.72
N ALA A 715 0.47 15.24 -12.84
CA ALA A 715 -0.39 14.05 -12.89
C ALA A 715 0.15 12.89 -12.03
N ALA A 716 1.47 12.67 -12.02
CA ALA A 716 2.12 11.63 -11.23
C ALA A 716 1.98 11.87 -9.73
N GLY A 717 1.99 13.13 -9.28
CA GLY A 717 1.70 13.50 -7.90
C GLY A 717 0.33 13.00 -7.45
N LEU A 718 -0.70 13.28 -8.26
CA LEU A 718 -2.10 12.90 -8.00
C LEU A 718 -2.35 11.40 -8.07
N VAL A 719 -1.65 10.68 -8.95
CA VAL A 719 -1.76 9.21 -9.01
C VAL A 719 -0.97 8.52 -7.90
N SER A 720 0.13 9.13 -7.44
CA SER A 720 0.93 8.57 -6.35
C SER A 720 0.20 8.57 -5.00
N SER A 721 -0.74 9.50 -4.77
CA SER A 721 -1.57 9.58 -3.56
C SER A 721 -2.68 8.52 -3.49
N ILE A 722 -2.86 7.73 -4.55
CA ILE A 722 -3.83 6.63 -4.58
C ILE A 722 -3.28 5.46 -3.74
N ARG A 723 -4.08 5.01 -2.77
CA ARG A 723 -3.74 3.91 -1.85
C ARG A 723 -3.77 2.55 -2.51
N ASP A 724 -4.73 2.29 -3.40
CA ASP A 724 -4.84 1.04 -4.14
C ASP A 724 -3.75 0.92 -5.21
N LYS A 725 -2.65 0.25 -4.85
CA LYS A 725 -1.48 0.06 -5.72
C LYS A 725 -1.76 -0.79 -6.96
N SER A 726 -2.85 -1.56 -6.98
CA SER A 726 -3.24 -2.32 -8.17
C SER A 726 -3.77 -1.41 -9.28
N LYS A 727 -4.43 -0.30 -8.92
CA LYS A 727 -4.97 0.68 -9.86
C LYS A 727 -3.94 1.71 -10.31
N VAL A 728 -2.94 2.02 -9.47
CA VAL A 728 -1.83 2.94 -9.79
C VAL A 728 -1.15 2.58 -11.11
N ASP A 729 -0.93 1.30 -11.39
CA ASP A 729 -0.31 0.87 -12.65
C ASP A 729 -1.21 1.08 -13.88
N ALA A 730 -2.52 0.86 -13.72
CA ALA A 730 -3.50 1.14 -14.78
C ALA A 730 -3.60 2.64 -15.06
N PHE A 731 -3.56 3.48 -14.02
CA PHE A 731 -3.60 4.94 -14.15
C PHE A 731 -2.30 5.52 -14.72
N ALA A 732 -1.15 4.94 -14.40
CA ALA A 732 0.12 5.32 -15.04
C ALA A 732 0.07 5.07 -16.55
N ARG A 733 -0.59 3.98 -17.00
CA ARG A 733 -0.83 3.70 -18.43
C ARG A 733 -1.79 4.71 -19.06
N GLU A 734 -2.85 5.11 -18.37
CA GLU A 734 -3.82 6.08 -18.88
C GLU A 734 -3.24 7.50 -18.99
N ILE A 735 -2.47 7.94 -17.99
CA ILE A 735 -1.70 9.19 -18.05
C ILE A 735 -0.71 9.15 -19.23
N ALA A 736 -0.01 8.04 -19.39
CA ALA A 736 0.93 7.88 -20.50
C ALA A 736 0.27 8.06 -21.87
N GLY A 737 -0.92 7.49 -22.05
CA GLY A 737 -1.73 7.68 -23.25
C GLY A 737 -2.24 9.11 -23.42
N MET A 738 -2.72 9.75 -22.35
CA MET A 738 -3.26 11.12 -22.38
C MET A 738 -2.17 12.17 -22.67
N LEU A 739 -0.97 11.98 -22.13
CA LEU A 739 0.15 12.93 -22.25
C LEU A 739 1.11 12.59 -23.40
N GLY A 740 0.97 11.42 -24.04
CA GLY A 740 1.88 10.99 -25.11
C GLY A 740 3.30 10.68 -24.63
N VAL A 741 3.45 10.10 -23.43
CA VAL A 741 4.74 9.71 -22.83
C VAL A 741 4.86 8.20 -22.71
N ASP A 742 6.07 7.68 -22.50
CA ASP A 742 6.26 6.23 -22.32
C ASP A 742 5.62 5.75 -21.00
N VAL A 743 5.01 4.56 -21.03
CA VAL A 743 4.33 3.98 -19.86
C VAL A 743 5.31 3.75 -18.72
N ASP A 744 6.54 3.33 -19.00
CA ASP A 744 7.56 3.11 -17.98
C ASP A 744 8.13 4.43 -17.43
N ASP A 745 8.17 5.49 -18.24
CA ASP A 745 8.48 6.85 -17.77
C ASP A 745 7.39 7.36 -16.84
N ALA A 746 6.12 7.18 -17.21
CA ALA A 746 4.99 7.53 -16.35
C ALA A 746 4.99 6.72 -15.04
N ARG A 747 5.23 5.41 -15.11
CA ARG A 747 5.41 4.55 -13.92
C ARG A 747 6.59 4.98 -13.06
N SER A 748 7.68 5.39 -13.68
CA SER A 748 8.89 5.82 -12.98
C SER A 748 8.69 7.16 -12.29
N GLU A 749 8.00 8.11 -12.93
CA GLU A 749 7.64 9.38 -12.30
C GLU A 749 6.60 9.19 -11.19
N VAL A 750 5.59 8.33 -11.37
CA VAL A 750 4.64 7.96 -10.30
C VAL A 750 5.36 7.31 -9.11
N ARG A 751 6.31 6.40 -9.35
CA ARG A 751 7.15 5.80 -8.30
C ARG A 751 8.03 6.85 -7.61
N ARG A 752 8.59 7.79 -8.37
CA ARG A 752 9.41 8.89 -7.86
C ARG A 752 8.59 9.85 -7.00
N ALA A 753 7.37 10.19 -7.43
CA ALA A 753 6.42 10.98 -6.66
C ALA A 753 6.02 10.28 -5.35
N ALA A 754 5.73 8.98 -5.40
CA ALA A 754 5.44 8.17 -4.20
C ALA A 754 6.61 8.15 -3.20
N ALA A 755 7.86 8.00 -3.69
CA ALA A 755 9.06 8.02 -2.86
C ALA A 755 9.36 9.40 -2.25
N ARG A 756 8.94 10.49 -2.93
CA ARG A 756 9.01 11.86 -2.39
C ARG A 756 7.97 12.07 -1.29
N ALA A 757 6.77 11.49 -1.42
CA ALA A 757 5.69 11.60 -0.44
C ALA A 757 5.92 10.77 0.84
N SER A 758 6.67 9.65 0.76
CA SER A 758 6.96 8.77 1.91
C SER A 758 8.07 9.28 2.84
N ARG A 759 8.69 10.43 2.55
CA ARG A 759 9.66 11.08 3.45
C ARG A 759 8.89 11.91 4.48
N SER A 760 8.81 11.44 5.73
CA SER A 760 8.15 12.14 6.83
C SER A 760 8.67 13.57 7.06
N PRO A 761 7.83 14.52 7.51
CA PRO A 761 8.23 15.90 7.85
C PRO A 761 9.23 16.03 9.02
N ALA A 762 9.53 14.93 9.72
CA ALA A 762 10.30 14.91 10.96
C ALA A 762 11.82 15.14 10.79
N ASP A 763 12.35 15.19 9.55
CA ASP A 763 13.78 15.37 9.30
C ASP A 763 14.15 16.77 8.75
N ARG A 764 13.24 17.74 8.88
CA ARG A 764 13.61 19.16 8.70
C ARG A 764 14.19 19.70 10.00
N ARG A 765 15.47 19.42 10.24
CA ARG A 765 16.30 20.25 11.12
C ARG A 765 16.31 21.67 10.56
N THR A 766 15.59 22.56 11.24
CA THR A 766 15.59 24.01 11.05
C THR A 766 17.01 24.56 11.22
N PRO A 767 17.63 25.19 10.22
CA PRO A 767 18.71 26.14 10.48
C PRO A 767 18.07 27.40 11.06
N GLN A 768 18.61 27.87 12.19
CA GLN A 768 18.20 29.11 12.85
C GLN A 768 18.07 30.27 11.86
N ALA A 769 16.90 30.92 11.89
CA ALA A 769 16.63 32.14 11.17
C ALA A 769 17.47 33.29 11.75
N ALA A 770 18.46 33.77 10.97
CA ALA A 770 18.93 35.14 11.09
C ALA A 770 18.01 36.04 10.26
N HIS A 771 17.55 37.13 10.88
CA HIS A 771 16.66 38.13 10.29
C HIS A 771 17.21 38.72 8.98
N GLY A 772 16.38 38.72 7.94
CA GLY A 772 16.59 39.44 6.69
C GLY A 772 15.28 39.52 5.90
N SER A 773 14.86 40.74 5.58
CA SER A 773 13.61 41.14 4.92
C SER A 773 13.26 40.36 3.66
N ALA A 774 11.96 40.01 3.53
CA ALA A 774 11.41 39.25 2.42
C ALA A 774 11.17 40.13 1.16
N GLU A 775 11.74 39.70 0.04
CA GLU A 775 11.28 40.00 -1.31
C GLU A 775 10.74 38.71 -1.98
N PRO A 776 9.84 38.80 -2.98
CA PRO A 776 9.15 37.63 -3.53
C PRO A 776 10.09 36.76 -4.37
N ALA A 777 10.15 35.46 -4.06
CA ALA A 777 11.02 34.51 -4.75
C ALA A 777 10.55 34.17 -6.17
N ALA A 778 11.45 34.31 -7.14
CA ALA A 778 11.32 33.87 -8.53
C ALA A 778 11.29 32.33 -8.66
N PRO A 779 10.72 31.76 -9.75
CA PRO A 779 10.57 30.31 -9.91
C PRO A 779 11.91 29.57 -9.92
N ALA A 780 12.00 28.48 -9.17
CA ALA A 780 13.22 27.69 -9.00
C ALA A 780 13.65 27.02 -10.31
N ARG A 781 14.87 27.32 -10.78
CA ARG A 781 15.51 26.66 -11.93
C ARG A 781 15.77 25.16 -11.63
N PRO A 782 15.73 24.28 -12.66
CA PRO A 782 16.07 22.87 -12.49
C PRO A 782 17.51 22.71 -11.98
N GLN A 783 17.69 21.93 -10.91
CA GLN A 783 19.01 21.66 -10.36
C GLN A 783 19.77 20.69 -11.29
N VAL A 784 20.80 21.20 -11.97
CA VAL A 784 21.76 20.39 -12.74
C VAL A 784 22.59 19.57 -11.74
N PRO A 785 22.86 18.26 -11.99
CA PRO A 785 23.72 17.44 -11.14
C PRO A 785 25.12 18.02 -10.96
N SER A 786 25.82 17.63 -9.88
CA SER A 786 27.21 18.06 -9.66
C SER A 786 28.14 17.52 -10.75
N LEU A 787 29.07 18.36 -11.20
CA LEU A 787 30.13 17.96 -12.14
C LEU A 787 30.99 16.80 -11.62
N ARG A 788 31.18 16.71 -10.30
CA ARG A 788 32.00 15.67 -9.65
C ARG A 788 31.24 14.39 -9.31
N ASP A 789 29.99 14.25 -9.76
CA ASP A 789 29.23 13.02 -9.56
C ASP A 789 29.97 11.82 -10.21
N PRO A 790 30.21 10.72 -9.47
CA PRO A 790 30.93 9.54 -9.98
C PRO A 790 30.41 9.00 -11.32
N ARG A 791 29.11 9.19 -11.63
CA ARG A 791 28.53 8.77 -12.91
C ARG A 791 29.18 9.44 -14.14
N PHE A 792 29.77 10.63 -13.97
CA PHE A 792 30.44 11.37 -15.05
C PHE A 792 31.97 11.25 -14.97
N ALA A 793 32.51 10.34 -14.16
CA ALA A 793 33.96 10.20 -13.98
C ALA A 793 34.71 10.01 -15.31
N ILE A 794 34.18 9.19 -16.22
CA ILE A 794 34.79 8.95 -17.55
C ILE A 794 34.71 10.20 -18.45
N GLU A 795 33.58 10.91 -18.43
CA GLU A 795 33.41 12.17 -19.17
C GLU A 795 34.40 13.23 -18.68
N ARG A 796 34.49 13.39 -17.35
CA ARG A 796 35.38 14.34 -16.69
C ARG A 796 36.85 14.01 -16.97
N GLU A 797 37.25 12.75 -16.81
CA GLU A 797 38.63 12.32 -17.04
C GLU A 797 39.06 12.51 -18.50
N THR A 798 38.18 12.19 -19.45
CA THR A 798 38.44 12.40 -20.88
C THR A 798 38.65 13.88 -21.20
N LEU A 799 37.83 14.77 -20.62
CA LEU A 799 37.99 16.22 -20.80
C LEU A 799 39.23 16.78 -20.12
N LYS A 800 39.66 16.25 -18.95
CA LYS A 800 40.93 16.62 -18.32
C LYS A 800 42.11 16.32 -19.24
N ILE A 801 42.14 15.12 -19.83
CA ILE A 801 43.19 14.73 -20.80
C ILE A 801 43.20 15.68 -22.00
N VAL A 802 42.03 16.02 -22.54
CA VAL A 802 41.88 16.89 -23.72
C VAL A 802 42.32 18.34 -23.46
N ILE A 803 42.06 18.86 -22.25
CA ILE A 803 42.41 20.24 -21.87
C ILE A 803 43.89 20.34 -21.42
N GLN A 804 44.40 19.37 -20.68
CA GLN A 804 45.76 19.43 -20.09
C GLN A 804 46.84 18.80 -20.96
N HIS A 805 46.50 17.77 -21.73
CA HIS A 805 47.46 16.96 -22.51
C HIS A 805 47.00 16.74 -23.96
N PRO A 806 46.71 17.81 -24.73
CA PRO A 806 46.21 17.70 -26.11
C PRO A 806 47.12 16.85 -27.03
N ALA A 807 48.44 16.88 -26.81
CA ALA A 807 49.41 16.08 -27.56
C ALA A 807 49.25 14.55 -27.37
N SER A 808 48.70 14.11 -26.24
CA SER A 808 48.55 12.67 -25.91
C SER A 808 47.28 12.05 -26.51
N VAL A 809 46.33 12.84 -27.02
CA VAL A 809 45.00 12.35 -27.44
C VAL A 809 45.04 11.66 -28.81
N GLY A 810 45.99 12.05 -29.67
CA GLY A 810 46.25 11.40 -30.96
C GLY A 810 45.02 11.27 -31.86
N ARG A 811 45.02 10.29 -32.79
CA ARG A 811 43.88 10.02 -33.69
C ARG A 811 42.70 9.30 -33.03
N VAL A 812 42.88 8.80 -31.80
CA VAL A 812 41.88 7.97 -31.11
C VAL A 812 40.61 8.79 -30.79
N ILE A 813 40.73 10.11 -30.69
CA ILE A 813 39.61 11.02 -30.40
C ILE A 813 38.71 11.34 -31.58
N ASN A 814 39.09 10.97 -32.81
CA ASN A 814 38.39 11.38 -34.04
C ASN A 814 36.94 10.86 -34.16
N GLY A 815 36.50 9.98 -33.25
CA GLY A 815 35.12 9.50 -33.17
C GLY A 815 34.34 10.01 -31.95
N VAL A 816 34.87 10.97 -31.18
CA VAL A 816 34.18 11.58 -30.04
C VAL A 816 33.45 12.85 -30.49
N GLY A 817 32.18 12.96 -30.14
CA GLY A 817 31.32 14.10 -30.44
C GLY A 817 30.59 14.65 -29.20
N PRO A 818 29.84 15.75 -29.35
CA PRO A 818 29.08 16.35 -28.25
C PRO A 818 28.10 15.37 -27.57
N ASP A 819 27.56 14.43 -28.34
CA ASP A 819 26.61 13.42 -27.84
C ASP A 819 27.25 12.31 -26.99
N ASP A 820 28.58 12.26 -26.93
CA ASP A 820 29.26 11.36 -26.00
C ASP A 820 29.17 11.83 -24.54
N PHE A 821 28.91 13.13 -24.33
CA PHE A 821 28.80 13.77 -23.03
C PHE A 821 27.33 13.94 -22.62
N SER A 822 26.97 13.34 -21.49
CA SER A 822 25.60 13.36 -20.96
C SER A 822 25.35 14.51 -20.00
N HIS A 823 26.41 15.11 -19.42
CA HIS A 823 26.28 16.33 -18.64
C HIS A 823 26.24 17.57 -19.56
N PRO A 824 25.24 18.47 -19.46
CA PRO A 824 25.12 19.64 -20.34
C PRO A 824 26.37 20.53 -20.35
N THR A 825 26.96 20.75 -19.17
CA THR A 825 28.22 21.51 -19.06
C THR A 825 29.41 20.81 -19.73
N TYR A 826 29.57 19.49 -19.61
CA TYR A 826 30.66 18.76 -20.28
C TYR A 826 30.50 18.70 -21.80
N ARG A 827 29.25 18.61 -22.27
CA ARG A 827 28.92 18.80 -23.68
C ARG A 827 29.35 20.19 -24.16
N GLY A 828 29.02 21.24 -23.42
CA GLY A 828 29.45 22.60 -23.73
C GLY A 828 30.98 22.77 -23.72
N VAL A 829 31.69 22.09 -22.82
CA VAL A 829 33.17 22.06 -22.83
C VAL A 829 33.69 21.42 -24.12
N TRP A 830 33.11 20.30 -24.55
CA TRP A 830 33.52 19.63 -25.79
C TRP A 830 33.23 20.48 -27.03
N GLU A 831 32.08 21.14 -27.09
CA GLU A 831 31.72 22.05 -28.18
C GLU A 831 32.70 23.23 -28.26
N ALA A 832 33.13 23.78 -27.13
CA ALA A 832 34.16 24.82 -27.08
C ALA A 832 35.52 24.33 -27.58
N VAL A 833 35.93 23.11 -27.20
CA VAL A 833 37.14 22.47 -27.71
C VAL A 833 37.07 22.26 -29.22
N ALA A 834 35.93 21.78 -29.74
CA ALA A 834 35.72 21.58 -31.17
C ALA A 834 35.75 22.90 -31.94
N ALA A 835 35.11 23.96 -31.41
CA ALA A 835 35.12 25.30 -32.00
C ALA A 835 36.52 25.93 -32.02
N ALA A 836 37.39 25.58 -31.08
CA ALA A 836 38.79 26.00 -31.03
C ALA A 836 39.72 25.22 -31.99
N GLY A 837 39.18 24.34 -32.85
CA GLY A 837 39.94 23.52 -33.80
C GLY A 837 40.24 22.10 -33.31
N GLY A 838 39.62 21.67 -32.21
CA GLY A 838 39.80 20.36 -31.61
C GLY A 838 41.15 20.19 -30.89
N PRO A 839 41.39 19.02 -30.24
CA PRO A 839 42.58 18.80 -29.43
C PRO A 839 43.91 18.97 -30.19
N ALA A 840 43.91 18.73 -31.50
CA ALA A 840 45.09 18.90 -32.35
C ALA A 840 45.59 20.36 -32.42
N ALA A 841 44.68 21.34 -32.33
CA ALA A 841 45.05 22.76 -32.32
C ALA A 841 45.77 23.17 -31.02
N GLY A 842 45.63 22.38 -29.95
CA GLY A 842 46.29 22.61 -28.66
C GLY A 842 47.70 22.07 -28.52
N VAL A 843 48.22 21.31 -29.52
CA VAL A 843 49.50 20.59 -29.39
C VAL A 843 50.71 21.53 -29.31
N GLU A 844 50.69 22.64 -30.05
CA GLU A 844 51.76 23.64 -30.09
C GLU A 844 51.39 24.96 -29.39
N ASP A 845 50.21 25.00 -28.74
CA ASP A 845 49.67 26.19 -28.10
C ASP A 845 49.79 26.13 -26.58
N GLN A 846 50.79 26.82 -26.03
CA GLN A 846 50.97 26.94 -24.58
C GLN A 846 49.80 27.67 -23.89
N GLY A 847 48.95 28.40 -24.63
CA GLY A 847 47.75 29.07 -24.14
C GLY A 847 46.44 28.30 -24.35
N TRP A 848 46.49 27.03 -24.77
CA TRP A 848 45.34 26.23 -25.21
C TRP A 848 44.13 26.30 -24.26
N SER A 849 44.33 25.97 -22.99
CA SER A 849 43.24 25.97 -21.99
C SER A 849 42.61 27.37 -21.81
N THR A 850 43.41 28.41 -21.88
CA THR A 850 42.96 29.81 -21.75
C THR A 850 42.18 30.25 -22.99
N ARG A 851 42.63 29.84 -24.18
CA ARG A 851 41.96 30.10 -25.45
C ARG A 851 40.58 29.43 -25.50
N VAL A 852 40.51 28.14 -25.18
CA VAL A 852 39.24 27.38 -25.12
C VAL A 852 38.29 28.04 -24.13
N ARG A 853 38.77 28.40 -22.92
CA ARG A 853 37.95 29.12 -21.93
C ARG A 853 37.43 30.47 -22.43
N SER A 854 38.28 31.26 -23.09
CA SER A 854 37.93 32.60 -23.59
C SER A 854 36.90 32.58 -24.74
N SER A 855 36.71 31.43 -25.38
CA SER A 855 35.72 31.24 -26.45
C SER A 855 34.29 30.99 -25.95
N VAL A 856 34.10 30.87 -24.64
CA VAL A 856 32.84 30.44 -24.02
C VAL A 856 32.16 31.59 -23.27
N ALA A 857 30.90 31.87 -23.61
CA ALA A 857 30.08 32.86 -22.92
C ALA A 857 29.34 32.31 -21.68
N ASP A 858 29.11 31.00 -21.61
CA ASP A 858 28.43 30.36 -20.48
C ASP A 858 29.37 30.28 -19.24
N PRO A 859 29.03 30.94 -18.11
CA PRO A 859 29.85 30.92 -16.90
C PRO A 859 30.07 29.52 -16.32
N ALA A 860 29.10 28.62 -16.44
CA ALA A 860 29.21 27.26 -15.91
C ALA A 860 30.23 26.43 -16.71
N VAL A 861 30.21 26.57 -18.04
CA VAL A 861 31.17 25.91 -18.94
C VAL A 861 32.57 26.52 -18.76
N SER A 862 32.68 27.85 -18.67
CA SER A 862 33.96 28.52 -18.38
C SER A 862 34.56 28.06 -17.04
N SER A 863 33.74 27.93 -16.00
CA SER A 863 34.18 27.44 -14.69
C SER A 863 34.63 25.98 -14.75
N ALA A 864 33.92 25.14 -15.50
CA ALA A 864 34.29 23.75 -15.69
C ALA A 864 35.63 23.61 -16.43
N ILE A 865 35.90 24.41 -17.47
CA ILE A 865 37.20 24.40 -18.18
C ILE A 865 38.35 24.77 -17.23
N SER A 866 38.15 25.79 -16.39
CA SER A 866 39.15 26.17 -15.38
C SER A 866 39.42 25.05 -14.38
N GLU A 867 38.39 24.38 -13.88
CA GLU A 867 38.52 23.27 -12.93
C GLU A 867 39.21 22.06 -13.57
N LEU A 868 38.78 21.69 -14.78
CA LEU A 868 39.37 20.61 -15.58
C LEU A 868 40.82 20.88 -15.99
N GLY A 869 41.25 22.15 -16.07
CA GLY A 869 42.61 22.53 -16.43
C GLY A 869 43.63 22.39 -15.31
N VAL A 870 43.18 22.29 -14.05
CA VAL A 870 44.05 22.24 -12.86
C VAL A 870 43.90 20.96 -12.04
N GLU A 871 42.78 20.24 -12.18
CA GLU A 871 42.58 18.97 -11.49
C GLU A 871 43.51 17.89 -12.05
N PRO A 872 44.28 17.17 -11.23
CA PRO A 872 45.17 16.12 -11.74
C PRO A 872 44.40 15.00 -12.45
N VAL A 873 44.98 14.49 -13.53
CA VAL A 873 44.55 13.24 -14.16
C VAL A 873 44.81 12.05 -13.22
N LEU A 874 44.06 10.95 -13.37
CA LEU A 874 44.11 9.78 -12.47
C LEU A 874 45.39 8.94 -12.61
N THR A 875 46.31 9.33 -13.50
CA THR A 875 47.62 8.70 -13.68
C THR A 875 48.73 9.55 -13.05
N PRO A 876 49.67 8.95 -12.29
CA PRO A 876 50.77 9.67 -11.64
C PRO A 876 51.88 10.11 -12.62
N SER A 877 51.78 9.75 -13.90
CA SER A 877 52.73 10.11 -14.97
C SER A 877 51.96 10.66 -16.17
N ALA A 878 52.67 11.32 -17.11
CA ALA A 878 52.05 11.86 -18.32
C ALA A 878 51.15 10.81 -19.01
N PRO A 879 49.91 11.16 -19.42
CA PRO A 879 48.99 10.21 -20.06
C PRO A 879 49.62 9.51 -21.25
N THR A 880 49.74 8.18 -21.17
CA THR A 880 50.23 7.35 -22.27
C THR A 880 49.17 7.18 -23.34
N ALA A 881 49.56 6.88 -24.58
CA ALA A 881 48.60 6.62 -25.67
C ALA A 881 47.59 5.51 -25.31
N THR A 882 48.03 4.48 -24.59
CA THR A 882 47.21 3.40 -24.04
C THR A 882 46.15 3.90 -23.05
N TYR A 883 46.57 4.75 -22.11
CA TYR A 883 45.66 5.31 -21.10
C TYR A 883 44.57 6.17 -21.73
N VAL A 884 44.95 7.02 -22.71
CA VAL A 884 43.98 7.85 -23.43
C VAL A 884 43.01 6.99 -24.25
N ALA A 885 43.52 5.97 -24.94
CA ALA A 885 42.68 5.07 -25.72
C ALA A 885 41.64 4.33 -24.87
N MET A 886 42.01 3.86 -23.67
CA MET A 886 41.09 3.17 -22.76
C MET A 886 39.91 4.06 -22.35
N HIS A 887 40.16 5.33 -22.03
CA HIS A 887 39.10 6.27 -21.62
C HIS A 887 38.21 6.70 -22.78
N VAL A 888 38.80 6.95 -23.95
CA VAL A 888 38.03 7.29 -25.17
C VAL A 888 37.15 6.13 -25.62
N TYR A 889 37.67 4.91 -25.69
CA TYR A 889 36.86 3.73 -26.03
C TYR A 889 35.78 3.46 -24.99
N ARG A 890 36.04 3.71 -23.70
CA ARG A 890 35.04 3.55 -22.65
C ARG A 890 33.92 4.59 -22.75
N LEU A 891 34.26 5.84 -23.08
CA LEU A 891 33.27 6.90 -23.33
C LEU A 891 32.35 6.54 -24.51
N GLN A 892 32.94 6.13 -25.65
CA GLN A 892 32.19 5.73 -26.84
C GLN A 892 31.35 4.46 -26.62
N GLU A 893 31.82 3.53 -25.79
CA GLU A 893 31.04 2.33 -25.42
C GLU A 893 29.76 2.73 -24.67
N LEU A 894 29.86 3.66 -23.71
CA LEU A 894 28.71 4.16 -22.95
C LEU A 894 27.69 4.86 -23.86
N THR A 895 28.15 5.66 -24.83
CA THR A 895 27.27 6.27 -25.85
C THR A 895 26.61 5.24 -26.73
N THR A 896 27.36 4.25 -27.18
CA THR A 896 26.83 3.14 -28.00
C THR A 896 25.76 2.36 -27.24
N MET A 897 25.96 2.12 -25.93
CA MET A 897 24.95 1.49 -25.07
C MET A 897 23.66 2.31 -24.97
N ARG A 898 23.75 3.65 -24.87
CA ARG A 898 22.57 4.54 -24.87
C ARG A 898 21.80 4.46 -26.19
N ARG A 899 22.49 4.53 -27.33
CA ARG A 899 21.88 4.41 -28.67
C ARG A 899 21.23 3.04 -28.92
N ILE A 900 21.87 1.96 -28.45
CA ILE A 900 21.31 0.60 -28.48
C ILE A 900 19.98 0.54 -27.70
N ALA A 901 19.92 1.15 -26.51
CA ALA A 901 18.71 1.16 -25.70
C ALA A 901 17.55 1.92 -26.40
N GLU A 902 17.85 3.06 -27.02
CA GLU A 902 16.89 3.86 -27.79
C GLU A 902 16.37 3.11 -29.04
N LEU A 903 17.25 2.43 -29.78
CA LEU A 903 16.88 1.60 -30.95
C LEU A 903 16.04 0.39 -30.55
N LYS A 904 16.38 -0.29 -29.45
CA LYS A 904 15.56 -1.40 -28.90
C LYS A 904 14.16 -0.91 -28.52
N SER A 905 14.04 0.27 -27.91
CA SER A 905 12.75 0.91 -27.59
C SER A 905 11.93 1.24 -28.84
N ARG A 906 12.54 1.77 -29.91
CA ARG A 906 11.85 2.06 -31.18
C ARG A 906 11.42 0.78 -31.92
N LEU A 907 12.26 -0.25 -31.93
CA LEU A 907 11.95 -1.57 -32.50
C LEU A 907 10.77 -2.26 -31.80
N GLN A 908 10.66 -2.12 -30.47
CA GLN A 908 9.56 -2.69 -29.69
C GLN A 908 8.20 -2.03 -29.96
N ARG A 909 8.18 -0.77 -30.42
CA ARG A 909 6.96 0.01 -30.71
C ARG A 909 6.55 -0.02 -32.18
N THR A 910 7.41 -0.54 -33.06
CA THR A 910 7.16 -0.59 -34.51
C THR A 910 6.55 -1.95 -34.87
N ASN A 911 5.32 -1.95 -35.38
CA ASN A 911 4.66 -3.18 -35.82
C ASN A 911 5.46 -3.83 -36.98
N PRO A 912 6.01 -5.05 -36.80
CA PRO A 912 6.86 -5.68 -37.81
C PRO A 912 6.10 -6.09 -39.08
N VAL A 913 4.76 -6.08 -39.06
CA VAL A 913 3.90 -6.44 -40.19
C VAL A 913 3.49 -5.20 -41.00
N GLU A 914 3.06 -4.13 -40.34
CA GLU A 914 2.59 -2.89 -41.00
C GLU A 914 3.74 -1.98 -41.48
N HIS A 915 4.90 -2.04 -40.81
CA HIS A 915 6.05 -1.16 -41.08
C HIS A 915 7.37 -1.95 -41.27
N ALA A 916 7.32 -3.04 -42.02
CA ALA A 916 8.43 -3.99 -42.21
C ALA A 916 9.76 -3.34 -42.67
N ALA A 917 9.72 -2.38 -43.60
CA ALA A 917 10.94 -1.72 -44.10
C ALA A 917 11.63 -0.87 -43.03
N ALA A 918 10.86 -0.14 -42.22
CA ALA A 918 11.38 0.66 -41.11
C ALA A 918 11.90 -0.24 -39.97
N TYR A 919 11.17 -1.32 -39.65
CA TYR A 919 11.58 -2.32 -38.67
C TYR A 919 12.92 -2.98 -39.05
N ASN A 920 13.05 -3.48 -40.28
CA ASN A 920 14.28 -4.14 -40.75
C ASN A 920 15.48 -3.18 -40.80
N LYS A 921 15.26 -1.91 -41.15
CA LYS A 921 16.31 -0.88 -41.11
C LYS A 921 16.81 -0.64 -39.69
N MET A 922 15.92 -0.46 -38.72
CA MET A 922 16.29 -0.27 -37.31
C MET A 922 16.93 -1.53 -36.70
N PHE A 923 16.49 -2.72 -37.11
CA PHE A 923 17.09 -3.98 -36.68
C PHE A 923 18.52 -4.13 -37.21
N GLY A 924 18.77 -3.76 -38.47
CA GLY A 924 20.12 -3.69 -39.04
C GLY A 924 21.03 -2.70 -38.32
N GLU A 925 20.52 -1.50 -37.99
CA GLU A 925 21.26 -0.50 -37.20
C GLU A 925 21.60 -1.01 -35.79
N LEU A 926 20.68 -1.73 -35.14
CA LEU A 926 20.91 -2.35 -33.84
C LEU A 926 22.05 -3.40 -33.89
N VAL A 927 22.06 -4.25 -34.91
CA VAL A 927 23.12 -5.26 -35.10
C VAL A 927 24.48 -4.60 -35.32
N ALA A 928 24.54 -3.55 -36.14
CA ALA A 928 25.76 -2.79 -36.38
C ALA A 928 26.30 -2.12 -35.09
N LEU A 929 25.43 -1.55 -34.27
CA LEU A 929 25.83 -0.94 -32.99
C LEU A 929 26.31 -1.96 -31.96
N GLU A 930 25.70 -3.16 -31.87
CA GLU A 930 26.18 -4.23 -30.98
C GLU A 930 27.55 -4.78 -31.43
N GLN A 931 27.79 -4.89 -32.75
CA GLN A 931 29.12 -5.22 -33.29
C GLN A 931 30.15 -4.13 -32.99
N TYR A 932 29.78 -2.85 -33.17
CA TYR A 932 30.65 -1.72 -32.83
C TYR A 932 31.01 -1.71 -31.33
N ARG A 933 30.04 -1.95 -30.45
CA ARG A 933 30.26 -2.08 -28.99
C ARG A 933 31.25 -3.20 -28.65
N ARG A 934 31.15 -4.35 -29.32
CA ARG A 934 32.08 -5.47 -29.15
C ARG A 934 33.49 -5.09 -29.61
N ASN A 935 33.63 -4.43 -30.76
CA ASN A 935 34.93 -3.96 -31.25
C ASN A 935 35.59 -2.97 -30.28
N LEU A 936 34.81 -2.04 -29.69
CA LEU A 936 35.33 -1.12 -28.67
C LEU A 936 35.85 -1.86 -27.42
N ARG A 937 35.18 -2.92 -26.97
CA ARG A 937 35.65 -3.76 -25.86
C ARG A 937 36.91 -4.55 -26.21
N ASP A 938 36.97 -5.12 -27.40
CA ASP A 938 38.13 -5.88 -27.86
C ASP A 938 39.37 -4.95 -27.99
N GLN A 939 39.16 -3.68 -28.38
CA GLN A 939 40.22 -2.67 -28.38
C GLN A 939 40.64 -2.28 -26.95
N GLN A 940 39.71 -2.15 -26.00
CA GLN A 940 40.07 -1.93 -24.59
C GLN A 940 40.94 -3.07 -24.03
N VAL A 941 40.63 -4.32 -24.37
CA VAL A 941 41.40 -5.51 -23.92
C VAL A 941 42.78 -5.60 -24.59
N LYS A 942 42.91 -5.23 -25.87
CA LYS A 942 44.20 -5.20 -26.58
C LYS A 942 45.15 -4.08 -26.12
N THR A 943 44.60 -3.07 -25.47
CA THR A 943 45.34 -1.90 -25.00
C THR A 943 45.79 -2.06 -23.55
N GLN A 944 45.20 -3.01 -22.79
CA GLN A 944 45.71 -3.49 -21.50
C GLN A 944 46.86 -4.48 -21.71
#